data_AF-A0A1I7RSD3-F1
#
_entry.id   AF-A0A1I7RSD3-F1
#
_cell.length_a   1.000
_cell.length_b   1.000
_cell.length_c   1.000
_cell.angle_alpha   90.00
_cell.angle_beta   90.00
_cell.angle_gamma   90.00
#
_symmetry.space_group_name_H-M   'P 1'
#
loop_
_entity.id
_entity.type
_entity.pdbx_description
1 polymer ?
#
loop_
_entity_poly.entity_id
_entity_poly.type
_entity_poly.pdbx_seq_one_letter_code
_entity_poly.pdbx_strand_id
1 'polypeptide(L)'
;MFCFPRPVPGDLIFFCRNAVSQEFEAAVLEVAVVDSNVYHVALVVDREHVVHALPDRGVVQEPISSALRSLSPDYIELASLDVDTSWKERACEKAKKEVDQAFYNDLFSWECLDSQNRRAFYCCQLVVWSYYQSHPDHKNPFLAHQLNFKNADGVISEFWINYYRQRGRSVPQDEPGSHPSKLRISPGVQIKASRPSRMSSKLSIPRTFLKNLHYVNGSYGSEGLSNKFVVYEPRSGEVLTEIGSATTQDVHEVVQVAKEGQKKWAQLGWQQRGEVLRRSAVLIRENVDLLADWEVRDNGKPINEAIADVLSCAETLDFFSNPNLAGQYLPYDGDDQKFAYTKREPLGVVGAIGAWNYPIQTASWKIVPAIACGNSIIYKPSPLTPVTTVLLAEILTMAGIPDGVVNIVQGEADTGTAICKHPDIRKVSFTGSVATGKRIAQNSNNENIKPVTLELGGKSACVIFDDADIEVAVHGAMMANFYSQGQVCSNASKVFVHSSIIEDFTNLLVNKVKAMKIGDPLDKSVHVGASISEDHINKVLGYVEDAVKHGAKKLYGGEKVKVPGLEKGFYMSPCILDNVQPSMRAYREEIFGPVLLIIPFEDEEEVLARANETDYGLAAGVFTTDLKRAHTFANRLAAGNVYVNTFNDVSPWVPFGGYNQSGYGRENGQAAIEHYSQLKSIFMNVSGKLDNPFPSN
;
A
#
# COMPACT_ATOMS: atom_id res chain seq x y z
N MET A 1 8.72 -16.22 9.08
CA MET A 1 10.05 -16.25 8.43
C MET A 1 9.85 -16.90 7.09
N PHE A 2 9.98 -16.12 6.01
CA PHE A 2 9.64 -16.44 4.61
C PHE A 2 8.71 -17.67 4.42
N CYS A 3 7.39 -17.52 4.57
CA CYS A 3 6.49 -18.66 4.30
C CYS A 3 6.27 -18.88 2.81
N PHE A 4 6.55 -17.88 1.97
CA PHE A 4 6.45 -18.00 0.51
C PHE A 4 7.38 -16.99 -0.20
N PRO A 5 8.25 -17.46 -1.11
CA PRO A 5 8.79 -18.83 -1.17
C PRO A 5 9.48 -19.24 0.15
N ARG A 6 9.41 -20.54 0.50
CA ARG A 6 10.08 -21.09 1.68
C ARG A 6 11.57 -21.32 1.39
N PRO A 7 12.48 -21.09 2.36
CA PRO A 7 13.88 -21.47 2.23
C PRO A 7 14.01 -22.98 2.03
N VAL A 8 14.80 -23.41 1.05
CA VAL A 8 15.18 -24.81 0.85
C VAL A 8 16.70 -24.99 0.97
N PRO A 9 17.21 -26.20 1.26
CA PRO A 9 18.64 -26.44 1.31
C PRO A 9 19.37 -25.94 0.05
N GLY A 10 20.43 -25.17 0.26
CA GLY A 10 21.22 -24.50 -0.77
C GLY A 10 20.58 -23.23 -1.35
N ASP A 11 19.54 -22.69 -0.73
CA ASP A 11 19.24 -21.27 -0.87
C ASP A 11 20.26 -20.43 -0.08
N LEU A 12 20.34 -19.15 -0.44
CA LEU A 12 21.19 -18.16 0.24
C LEU A 12 20.29 -17.13 0.94
N ILE A 13 20.68 -16.72 2.14
CA ILE A 13 20.10 -15.55 2.80
C ILE A 13 21.15 -14.45 2.82
N PHE A 14 20.86 -13.36 2.12
CA PHE A 14 21.63 -12.14 2.17
C PHE A 14 21.08 -11.24 3.27
N PHE A 15 21.97 -10.78 4.15
CA PHE A 15 21.65 -9.84 5.22
C PHE A 15 22.14 -8.45 4.78
N CYS A 16 21.23 -7.50 4.78
CA CYS A 16 21.45 -6.17 4.21
C CYS A 16 21.27 -5.09 5.28
N ARG A 17 22.05 -4.00 5.15
CA ARG A 17 22.03 -2.86 6.07
C ARG A 17 22.21 -1.56 5.30
N ASN A 18 21.37 -0.57 5.57
CA ASN A 18 21.30 0.70 4.84
C ASN A 18 22.14 1.81 5.47
N ALA A 19 22.41 1.74 6.77
CA ALA A 19 23.27 2.67 7.48
C ALA A 19 24.16 1.92 8.45
N VAL A 20 25.46 2.22 8.45
CA VAL A 20 26.43 1.46 9.24
C VAL A 20 26.91 2.28 10.42
N SER A 21 26.81 1.71 11.62
CA SER A 21 27.32 2.30 12.86
C SER A 21 28.68 1.71 13.29
N GLN A 22 29.09 0.57 12.70
CA GLN A 22 30.35 -0.10 13.00
C GLN A 22 31.42 0.13 11.92
N GLU A 23 32.61 0.54 12.34
CA GLU A 23 33.72 0.94 11.46
C GLU A 23 34.13 -0.17 10.46
N PHE A 24 34.19 -1.43 10.91
CA PHE A 24 34.55 -2.56 10.06
C PHE A 24 33.53 -2.85 8.96
N GLU A 25 32.25 -2.85 9.30
CA GLU A 25 31.19 -3.05 8.31
C GLU A 25 31.11 -1.87 7.32
N ALA A 26 31.38 -0.65 7.78
CA ALA A 26 31.37 0.54 6.93
C ALA A 26 32.48 0.44 5.88
N ALA A 27 33.67 -0.01 6.29
CA ALA A 27 34.79 -0.28 5.40
C ALA A 27 34.50 -1.43 4.41
N VAL A 28 33.77 -2.47 4.81
CA VAL A 28 33.32 -3.55 3.90
C VAL A 28 32.33 -3.03 2.85
N LEU A 29 31.36 -2.19 3.24
CA LEU A 29 30.41 -1.61 2.29
C LEU A 29 31.06 -0.57 1.36
N GLU A 30 32.06 0.19 1.83
CA GLU A 30 32.80 1.17 1.02
C GLU A 30 33.45 0.54 -0.21
N VAL A 31 33.85 -0.73 -0.11
CA VAL A 31 34.60 -1.45 -1.14
C VAL A 31 33.76 -2.50 -1.87
N ALA A 32 32.46 -2.59 -1.53
CA ALA A 32 31.50 -3.41 -2.24
C ALA A 32 31.38 -2.96 -3.70
N VAL A 33 30.88 -3.85 -4.57
CA VAL A 33 30.43 -3.43 -5.91
C VAL A 33 29.50 -2.23 -5.74
N VAL A 34 29.73 -1.20 -6.54
CA VAL A 34 28.85 -0.03 -6.64
C VAL A 34 27.44 -0.53 -6.53
N ASP A 35 26.69 0.05 -5.59
CA ASP A 35 25.27 -0.22 -5.43
C ASP A 35 24.83 -1.50 -4.66
N SER A 36 25.61 -2.00 -3.68
CA SER A 36 25.18 -3.14 -2.84
C SER A 36 25.28 -2.90 -1.33
N ASN A 37 24.15 -3.07 -0.63
CA ASN A 37 24.02 -2.93 0.83
C ASN A 37 24.17 -4.28 1.57
N VAL A 38 24.69 -5.30 0.90
CA VAL A 38 24.85 -6.66 1.46
C VAL A 38 26.17 -6.75 2.20
N TYR A 39 26.10 -6.98 3.50
CA TYR A 39 27.29 -7.12 4.34
C TYR A 39 27.55 -8.57 4.75
N HIS A 40 26.51 -9.43 4.76
CA HIS A 40 26.64 -10.81 5.22
C HIS A 40 25.78 -11.77 4.41
N VAL A 41 26.21 -13.04 4.31
CA VAL A 41 25.48 -14.10 3.59
C VAL A 41 25.54 -15.40 4.37
N ALA A 42 24.43 -16.14 4.38
CA ALA A 42 24.36 -17.46 5.00
C ALA A 42 23.81 -18.51 4.04
N LEU A 43 24.26 -19.75 4.18
CA LEU A 43 23.77 -20.90 3.43
C LEU A 43 22.61 -21.55 4.18
N VAL A 44 21.45 -21.68 3.54
CA VAL A 44 20.31 -22.41 4.09
C VAL A 44 20.62 -23.89 4.03
N VAL A 45 20.60 -24.58 5.18
CA VAL A 45 20.97 -26.01 5.25
C VAL A 45 19.80 -26.94 5.58
N ASP A 46 18.70 -26.35 6.06
CA ASP A 46 17.38 -26.95 6.19
C ASP A 46 16.34 -25.81 6.28
N ARG A 47 15.08 -26.15 6.58
CA ARG A 47 13.98 -25.17 6.57
C ARG A 47 14.09 -24.09 7.65
N GLU A 48 14.85 -24.31 8.72
CA GLU A 48 14.90 -23.41 9.88
C GLU A 48 16.30 -22.95 10.23
N HIS A 49 17.35 -23.61 9.70
CA HIS A 49 18.74 -23.33 10.04
C HIS A 49 19.55 -22.84 8.86
N VAL A 50 20.52 -21.99 9.20
CA VAL A 50 21.58 -21.55 8.30
C VAL A 50 22.94 -21.93 8.86
N VAL A 51 23.89 -22.08 7.95
CA VAL A 51 25.32 -22.15 8.25
C VAL A 51 26.01 -20.90 7.72
N HIS A 52 26.75 -20.23 8.60
CA HIS A 52 27.51 -19.03 8.30
C HIS A 52 28.69 -18.86 9.26
N ALA A 53 29.59 -17.93 8.95
CA ALA A 53 30.74 -17.63 9.79
C ALA A 53 30.58 -16.30 10.54
N LEU A 54 30.80 -16.28 11.84
CA LEU A 54 30.65 -15.11 12.72
C LEU A 54 31.96 -14.76 13.45
N PRO A 55 32.30 -13.47 13.63
CA PRO A 55 33.55 -13.03 14.24
C PRO A 55 33.91 -13.68 15.58
N ASP A 56 32.91 -13.92 16.42
CA ASP A 56 33.05 -14.39 17.80
C ASP A 56 32.93 -15.93 17.94
N ARG A 57 32.28 -16.59 16.98
CA ARG A 57 31.94 -18.03 17.08
C ARG A 57 32.48 -18.90 15.95
N GLY A 58 33.14 -18.33 14.94
CA GLY A 58 33.58 -19.07 13.77
C GLY A 58 32.40 -19.58 12.93
N VAL A 59 32.53 -20.75 12.31
CA VAL A 59 31.44 -21.34 11.52
C VAL A 59 30.42 -21.99 12.46
N VAL A 60 29.18 -21.51 12.40
CA VAL A 60 28.08 -21.99 13.23
C VAL A 60 26.90 -22.45 12.38
N GLN A 61 26.18 -23.45 12.88
CA GLN A 61 24.81 -23.74 12.46
C GLN A 61 23.86 -23.17 13.52
N GLU A 62 22.96 -22.27 13.13
CA GLU A 62 21.97 -21.73 14.06
C GLU A 62 20.61 -21.52 13.39
N PRO A 63 19.52 -21.44 14.18
CA PRO A 63 18.23 -21.06 13.65
C PRO A 63 18.33 -19.70 12.96
N ILE A 64 17.67 -19.55 11.82
CA ILE A 64 17.62 -18.27 11.10
C ILE A 64 17.10 -17.15 12.01
N SER A 65 16.22 -17.45 12.98
CA SER A 65 15.72 -16.47 13.96
C SER A 65 16.81 -15.95 14.90
N SER A 66 17.78 -16.79 15.24
CA SER A 66 18.95 -16.40 16.03
C SER A 66 19.90 -15.56 15.20
N ALA A 67 20.18 -15.96 13.95
CA ALA A 67 20.99 -15.18 13.02
C ALA A 67 20.41 -13.77 12.77
N LEU A 68 19.08 -13.64 12.63
CA LEU A 68 18.43 -12.32 12.49
C LEU A 68 18.59 -11.43 13.72
N ARG A 69 18.58 -12.02 14.92
CA ARG A 69 18.77 -11.26 16.16
C ARG A 69 20.23 -10.83 16.34
N SER A 70 21.17 -11.75 16.11
CA SER A 70 22.60 -11.46 16.26
C SER A 70 23.07 -10.45 15.22
N LEU A 71 22.70 -10.65 13.96
CA LEU A 71 23.12 -9.80 12.86
C LEU A 71 22.31 -8.51 12.77
N SER A 72 21.07 -8.45 13.26
CA SER A 72 20.22 -7.25 13.21
C SER A 72 20.27 -6.52 11.84
N PRO A 73 19.93 -7.20 10.73
CA PRO A 73 19.85 -6.56 9.42
C PRO A 73 18.68 -5.58 9.35
N ASP A 74 18.72 -4.63 8.43
CA ASP A 74 17.57 -3.77 8.11
C ASP A 74 16.55 -4.52 7.24
N TYR A 75 17.04 -5.31 6.29
CA TYR A 75 16.25 -6.25 5.51
C TYR A 75 17.09 -7.47 5.13
N ILE A 76 16.40 -8.54 4.74
CA ILE A 76 17.00 -9.78 4.28
C ILE A 76 16.45 -10.16 2.92
N GLU A 77 17.26 -10.81 2.10
CA GLU A 77 16.85 -11.35 0.80
C GLU A 77 17.12 -12.85 0.77
N LEU A 78 16.07 -13.62 0.48
CA LEU A 78 16.18 -15.04 0.17
C LEU A 78 16.47 -15.16 -1.33
N ALA A 79 17.45 -15.98 -1.69
CA ALA A 79 17.81 -16.21 -3.07
C ALA A 79 18.03 -17.70 -3.36
N SER A 80 17.68 -18.13 -4.56
CA SER A 80 18.12 -19.43 -5.09
C SER A 80 19.28 -19.28 -6.04
N LEU A 81 20.12 -20.31 -6.07
CA LEU A 81 21.12 -20.49 -7.11
C LEU A 81 20.59 -21.41 -8.22
N ASP A 82 20.79 -21.04 -9.48
CA ASP A 82 20.39 -21.80 -10.67
C ASP A 82 21.39 -22.93 -10.95
N VAL A 83 21.33 -23.95 -10.10
CA VAL A 83 22.11 -25.20 -10.18
C VAL A 83 21.26 -26.38 -9.72
N ASP A 84 21.63 -27.59 -10.14
CA ASP A 84 20.92 -28.82 -9.77
C ASP A 84 20.78 -29.01 -8.26
N THR A 85 19.64 -29.55 -7.83
CA THR A 85 19.33 -29.80 -6.41
C THR A 85 20.38 -30.66 -5.72
N SER A 86 20.92 -31.68 -6.40
CA SER A 86 21.97 -32.53 -5.81
C SER A 86 23.25 -31.75 -5.51
N TRP A 87 23.57 -30.70 -6.28
CA TRP A 87 24.72 -29.85 -6.03
C TRP A 87 24.49 -28.98 -4.78
N LYS A 88 23.29 -28.41 -4.63
CA LYS A 88 22.87 -27.67 -3.43
C LYS A 88 22.99 -28.52 -2.16
N GLU A 89 22.51 -29.75 -2.20
CA GLU A 89 22.58 -30.68 -1.07
C GLU A 89 24.02 -30.98 -0.66
N ARG A 90 24.89 -31.31 -1.63
CA ARG A 90 26.32 -31.53 -1.37
C ARG A 90 27.01 -30.28 -0.82
N ALA A 91 26.65 -29.08 -1.30
CA ALA A 91 27.18 -27.83 -0.76
C ALA A 91 26.78 -27.66 0.72
N CYS A 92 25.54 -27.97 1.07
CA CYS A 92 25.08 -27.95 2.47
C CYS A 92 25.87 -28.93 3.35
N GLU A 93 26.14 -30.15 2.87
CA GLU A 93 26.95 -31.12 3.60
C GLU A 93 28.39 -30.64 3.83
N LYS A 94 28.99 -29.97 2.83
CA LYS A 94 30.33 -29.38 2.95
C LYS A 94 30.34 -28.28 4.02
N ALA A 95 29.37 -27.37 3.99
CA ALA A 95 29.26 -26.31 4.99
C ALA A 95 29.05 -26.86 6.41
N LYS A 96 28.19 -27.86 6.58
CA LYS A 96 27.92 -28.49 7.90
C LYS A 96 29.16 -29.12 8.53
N LYS A 97 30.10 -29.63 7.73
CA LYS A 97 31.34 -30.22 8.24
C LYS A 97 32.29 -29.20 8.85
N GLU A 98 32.14 -27.92 8.51
CA GLU A 98 32.96 -26.83 9.04
C GLU A 98 32.44 -26.26 10.36
N VAL A 99 31.20 -26.60 10.75
CA VAL A 99 30.57 -26.15 12.00
C VAL A 99 31.40 -26.61 13.19
N ASP A 100 31.71 -25.67 14.09
CA ASP A 100 32.57 -25.86 15.27
C ASP A 100 34.01 -26.35 14.98
N GLN A 101 34.42 -26.42 13.71
CA GLN A 101 35.77 -26.82 13.29
C GLN A 101 36.58 -25.65 12.72
N ALA A 102 35.94 -24.75 11.99
CA ALA A 102 36.60 -23.63 11.33
C ALA A 102 36.36 -22.30 12.08
N PHE A 103 37.41 -21.49 12.15
CA PHE A 103 37.38 -20.18 12.78
C PHE A 103 36.78 -19.12 11.85
N TYR A 104 36.55 -17.92 12.38
CA TYR A 104 36.21 -16.78 11.55
C TYR A 104 37.46 -16.26 10.84
N ASN A 105 37.34 -16.00 9.55
CA ASN A 105 38.48 -15.50 8.79
C ASN A 105 38.64 -14.00 9.02
N ASP A 106 39.70 -13.64 9.73
CA ASP A 106 40.11 -12.26 9.92
C ASP A 106 40.97 -11.72 8.76
N LEU A 107 41.24 -12.55 7.74
CA LEU A 107 41.88 -12.18 6.49
C LEU A 107 40.91 -12.41 5.32
N PHE A 108 40.63 -11.38 4.53
CA PHE A 108 39.91 -11.59 3.27
C PHE A 108 40.90 -12.16 2.25
N SER A 109 40.96 -13.49 2.11
CA SER A 109 41.86 -14.20 1.18
C SER A 109 41.17 -15.43 0.56
N TRP A 110 41.61 -15.90 -0.61
CA TRP A 110 41.06 -17.13 -1.20
C TRP A 110 41.45 -18.41 -0.45
N GLU A 111 42.54 -18.38 0.32
CA GLU A 111 43.14 -19.57 0.94
C GLU A 111 42.29 -20.19 2.06
N CYS A 112 41.25 -19.49 2.55
CA CYS A 112 40.41 -19.92 3.67
C CYS A 112 41.23 -20.22 4.94
N LEU A 113 42.23 -19.36 5.19
CA LEU A 113 43.13 -19.40 6.34
C LEU A 113 43.13 -18.03 7.03
N ASP A 114 43.08 -18.02 8.36
CA ASP A 114 43.20 -16.81 9.18
C ASP A 114 44.65 -16.33 9.34
N SER A 115 44.85 -15.22 10.05
CA SER A 115 46.17 -14.66 10.35
C SER A 115 47.10 -15.58 11.14
N GLN A 116 46.56 -16.63 11.76
CA GLN A 116 47.31 -17.66 12.50
C GLN A 116 47.48 -18.96 11.70
N ASN A 117 47.17 -18.93 10.40
CA ASN A 117 47.26 -20.07 9.48
C ASN A 117 46.35 -21.24 9.87
N ARG A 118 45.23 -20.95 10.54
CA ARG A 118 44.19 -21.91 10.89
C ARG A 118 43.08 -21.87 9.86
N ARG A 119 42.39 -22.99 9.70
CA ARG A 119 41.23 -23.09 8.81
C ARG A 119 40.13 -22.13 9.25
N ALA A 120 39.76 -21.21 8.37
CA ALA A 120 38.83 -20.14 8.70
C ALA A 120 38.02 -19.66 7.49
N PHE A 121 36.82 -19.16 7.75
CA PHE A 121 35.96 -18.61 6.70
C PHE A 121 35.37 -17.25 7.09
N TYR A 122 35.33 -16.34 6.12
CA TYR A 122 34.36 -15.25 6.09
C TYR A 122 33.04 -15.77 5.50
N CYS A 123 31.93 -15.08 5.76
CA CYS A 123 30.59 -15.58 5.44
C CYS A 123 30.42 -15.95 3.95
N CYS A 124 30.91 -15.12 3.02
CA CYS A 124 30.86 -15.44 1.58
C CYS A 124 31.91 -16.47 1.13
N GLN A 125 33.08 -16.54 1.78
CA GLN A 125 34.08 -17.56 1.48
C GLN A 125 33.53 -18.96 1.79
N LEU A 126 32.83 -19.12 2.92
CA LEU A 126 32.20 -20.38 3.28
C LEU A 126 31.23 -20.85 2.20
N VAL A 127 30.39 -19.94 1.69
CA VAL A 127 29.42 -20.24 0.63
C VAL A 127 30.14 -20.64 -0.67
N VAL A 128 31.05 -19.80 -1.17
CA VAL A 128 31.79 -20.08 -2.42
C VAL A 128 32.56 -21.40 -2.31
N TRP A 129 33.27 -21.62 -1.20
CA TRP A 129 34.02 -22.84 -0.94
C TRP A 129 33.11 -24.07 -0.91
N SER A 130 31.95 -23.98 -0.25
CA SER A 130 31.02 -25.10 -0.14
C SER A 130 30.47 -25.53 -1.51
N TYR A 131 30.15 -24.58 -2.39
CA TYR A 131 29.70 -24.88 -3.76
C TYR A 131 30.84 -25.38 -4.64
N TYR A 132 32.02 -24.78 -4.54
CA TYR A 132 33.22 -25.19 -5.27
C TYR A 132 33.64 -26.62 -4.92
N GLN A 133 33.63 -26.99 -3.63
CA GLN A 133 34.02 -28.33 -3.16
C GLN A 133 32.96 -29.41 -3.35
N SER A 134 31.73 -29.04 -3.71
CA SER A 134 30.62 -29.97 -3.94
C SER A 134 30.41 -30.31 -5.42
N HIS A 135 31.09 -29.62 -6.34
CA HIS A 135 31.11 -29.99 -7.76
C HIS A 135 32.29 -30.93 -8.06
N PRO A 136 32.09 -32.05 -8.79
CA PRO A 136 33.17 -32.99 -9.13
C PRO A 136 34.38 -32.35 -9.83
N ASP A 137 34.13 -31.44 -10.77
CA ASP A 137 35.18 -30.69 -11.48
C ASP A 137 35.61 -29.38 -10.78
N HIS A 138 35.20 -29.18 -9.53
CA HIS A 138 35.46 -27.94 -8.79
C HIS A 138 35.05 -26.66 -9.55
N LYS A 139 33.83 -26.65 -10.10
CA LYS A 139 33.27 -25.44 -10.75
C LYS A 139 32.77 -24.45 -9.71
N ASN A 140 32.99 -23.17 -9.96
CA ASN A 140 32.41 -22.08 -9.17
C ASN A 140 31.15 -21.54 -9.89
N PRO A 141 29.95 -21.65 -9.29
CA PRO A 141 28.73 -21.12 -9.89
C PRO A 141 28.57 -19.60 -9.69
N PHE A 142 29.45 -18.96 -8.92
CA PHE A 142 29.46 -17.52 -8.67
C PHE A 142 30.49 -16.81 -9.56
N LEU A 143 30.30 -15.51 -9.76
CA LEU A 143 31.27 -14.67 -10.45
C LEU A 143 32.62 -14.71 -9.73
N ALA A 144 33.70 -14.86 -10.50
CA ALA A 144 35.05 -14.65 -9.99
C ALA A 144 35.17 -13.23 -9.45
N HIS A 145 35.80 -13.08 -8.29
CA HIS A 145 35.98 -11.80 -7.64
C HIS A 145 37.45 -11.59 -7.27
N GLN A 146 37.98 -10.45 -7.68
CA GLN A 146 39.23 -9.91 -7.16
C GLN A 146 38.92 -8.95 -6.03
N LEU A 147 39.62 -9.11 -4.90
CA LEU A 147 39.46 -8.26 -3.74
C LEU A 147 39.78 -6.82 -4.10
N ASN A 148 38.85 -5.94 -3.77
CA ASN A 148 39.02 -4.51 -3.92
C ASN A 148 38.95 -3.87 -2.53
N PHE A 149 39.94 -3.04 -2.21
CA PHE A 149 39.98 -2.24 -0.98
C PHE A 149 40.04 -0.74 -1.27
N LYS A 150 39.85 -0.35 -2.53
CA LYS A 150 39.78 1.05 -2.98
C LYS A 150 38.37 1.60 -2.80
N ASN A 151 38.29 2.83 -2.30
CA ASN A 151 37.06 3.61 -2.23
C ASN A 151 36.64 4.17 -3.60
N ALA A 152 35.58 4.99 -3.62
CA ALA A 152 35.06 5.61 -4.85
C ALA A 152 36.08 6.49 -5.59
N ASP A 153 37.05 7.06 -4.88
CA ASP A 153 38.14 7.87 -5.44
C ASP A 153 39.32 7.03 -5.93
N GLY A 154 39.23 5.70 -5.83
CA GLY A 154 40.28 4.76 -6.26
C GLY A 154 41.43 4.60 -5.28
N VAL A 155 41.30 5.07 -4.03
CA VAL A 155 42.34 5.03 -3.00
C VAL A 155 42.01 3.98 -1.94
N ILE A 156 43.01 3.24 -1.47
CA ILE A 156 42.83 2.30 -0.35
C ILE A 156 42.67 3.08 0.94
N SER A 157 41.55 2.89 1.65
CA SER A 157 41.26 3.63 2.88
C SER A 157 42.25 3.28 4.01
N GLU A 158 42.51 4.25 4.88
CA GLU A 158 43.44 4.09 6.01
C GLU A 158 43.02 2.96 6.95
N PHE A 159 41.70 2.72 7.06
CA PHE A 159 41.13 1.60 7.77
C PHE A 159 41.75 0.27 7.32
N TRP A 160 41.70 -0.04 6.01
CA TRP A 160 42.21 -1.31 5.47
C TRP A 160 43.73 -1.44 5.63
N ILE A 161 44.46 -0.34 5.46
CA ILE A 161 45.91 -0.31 5.68
C ILE A 161 46.23 -0.69 7.14
N ASN A 162 45.55 -0.08 8.11
CA ASN A 162 45.75 -0.36 9.52
C ASN A 162 45.30 -1.79 9.89
N TYR A 163 44.16 -2.22 9.33
CA TYR A 163 43.59 -3.55 9.54
C TYR A 163 44.56 -4.68 9.18
N TYR A 164 45.18 -4.61 7.99
CA TYR A 164 46.15 -5.62 7.55
C TYR A 164 47.51 -5.47 8.22
N ARG A 165 47.95 -4.22 8.50
CA ARG A 165 49.21 -3.97 9.21
C ARG A 165 49.24 -4.60 10.60
N GLN A 166 48.15 -4.49 11.36
CA GLN A 166 48.01 -5.12 12.68
C GLN A 166 48.12 -6.66 12.64
N ARG A 167 47.90 -7.25 11.46
CA ARG A 167 47.96 -8.69 11.21
C ARG A 167 49.23 -9.12 10.47
N GLY A 168 50.22 -8.23 10.37
CA GLY A 168 51.51 -8.52 9.76
C GLY A 168 51.47 -8.77 8.25
N ARG A 169 50.45 -8.27 7.54
CA ARG A 169 50.30 -8.42 6.08
C ARG A 169 50.09 -7.08 5.38
N SER A 170 50.38 -7.05 4.08
CA SER A 170 49.94 -5.97 3.18
C SER A 170 48.48 -6.18 2.77
N VAL A 171 47.81 -5.11 2.34
CA VAL A 171 46.45 -5.18 1.79
C VAL A 171 46.47 -6.03 0.51
N PRO A 172 45.69 -7.14 0.43
CA PRO A 172 45.69 -8.07 -0.71
C PRO A 172 44.83 -7.54 -1.85
N GLN A 173 45.15 -6.34 -2.35
CA GLN A 173 44.43 -5.71 -3.46
C GLN A 173 44.63 -6.53 -4.74
N ASP A 174 43.55 -6.72 -5.51
CA ASP A 174 43.50 -7.44 -6.79
C ASP A 174 43.76 -8.96 -6.70
N GLU A 175 43.96 -9.51 -5.49
CA GLU A 175 44.05 -10.94 -5.24
C GLU A 175 42.70 -11.65 -5.38
N PRO A 176 42.66 -12.96 -5.70
CA PRO A 176 41.42 -13.73 -5.70
C PRO A 176 40.73 -13.72 -4.34
N GLY A 177 39.40 -13.56 -4.33
CA GLY A 177 38.61 -13.61 -3.11
C GLY A 177 37.11 -13.73 -3.37
N SER A 178 36.31 -13.39 -2.37
CA SER A 178 34.85 -13.36 -2.47
C SER A 178 34.29 -12.22 -1.64
N HIS A 179 33.15 -11.67 -2.07
CA HIS A 179 32.44 -10.60 -1.38
C HIS A 179 30.92 -10.84 -1.47
N PRO A 180 30.14 -10.66 -0.39
CA PRO A 180 28.70 -10.97 -0.41
C PRO A 180 27.93 -10.28 -1.55
N SER A 181 28.25 -9.03 -1.86
CA SER A 181 27.63 -8.30 -2.98
C SER A 181 27.91 -8.91 -4.35
N LYS A 182 29.11 -9.48 -4.58
CA LYS A 182 29.47 -10.16 -5.83
C LYS A 182 28.74 -11.49 -5.99
N LEU A 183 28.57 -12.22 -4.88
CA LEU A 183 27.75 -13.43 -4.87
C LEU A 183 26.32 -13.09 -5.27
N ARG A 184 25.73 -12.05 -4.66
CA ARG A 184 24.36 -11.62 -4.93
C ARG A 184 24.09 -11.31 -6.40
N ILE A 185 25.01 -10.66 -7.10
CA ILE A 185 24.82 -10.25 -8.51
C ILE A 185 25.28 -11.32 -9.53
N SER A 186 25.62 -12.52 -9.08
CA SER A 186 26.06 -13.59 -9.98
C SER A 186 24.90 -14.02 -10.91
N PRO A 187 25.14 -14.27 -12.21
CA PRO A 187 24.06 -14.55 -13.19
C PRO A 187 23.12 -15.72 -12.84
N GLY A 188 23.55 -16.65 -11.98
CA GLY A 188 22.73 -17.76 -11.48
C GLY A 188 21.99 -17.49 -10.16
N VAL A 189 22.16 -16.32 -9.53
CA VAL A 189 21.49 -16.00 -8.26
C VAL A 189 20.20 -15.24 -8.54
N GLN A 190 19.07 -15.83 -8.13
CA GLN A 190 17.72 -15.30 -8.33
C GLN A 190 17.10 -14.92 -6.98
N ILE A 191 16.70 -13.65 -6.81
CA ILE A 191 16.07 -13.18 -5.57
C ILE A 191 14.63 -13.67 -5.52
N LYS A 192 14.39 -14.57 -4.56
CA LYS A 192 13.10 -15.22 -4.32
C LYS A 192 12.15 -14.36 -3.52
N ALA A 193 12.66 -13.68 -2.49
CA ALA A 193 11.88 -12.83 -1.61
C ALA A 193 12.79 -11.81 -0.92
N SER A 194 12.24 -10.65 -0.60
CA SER A 194 12.89 -9.68 0.30
C SER A 194 12.00 -9.44 1.51
N ARG A 195 12.58 -9.23 2.69
CA ARG A 195 11.80 -9.04 3.91
C ARG A 195 12.43 -7.97 4.82
N PRO A 196 11.65 -7.01 5.30
CA PRO A 196 12.12 -6.01 6.26
C PRO A 196 12.28 -6.61 7.66
N SER A 197 13.19 -6.02 8.44
CA SER A 197 13.38 -6.35 9.85
C SER A 197 12.31 -5.68 10.72
N ARG A 198 11.74 -6.43 11.68
CA ARG A 198 10.66 -5.96 12.57
C ARG A 198 11.12 -4.93 13.63
N MET A 199 12.40 -4.55 13.61
CA MET A 199 13.03 -3.68 14.61
C MET A 199 13.61 -2.38 14.05
N SER A 200 13.53 -2.15 12.73
CA SER A 200 13.95 -0.86 12.17
C SER A 200 12.91 0.23 12.48
N SER A 201 13.37 1.43 12.84
CA SER A 201 12.53 2.64 12.91
C SER A 201 12.46 3.39 11.58
N LYS A 202 13.38 3.10 10.64
CA LYS A 202 13.41 3.75 9.33
C LYS A 202 12.90 2.81 8.26
N LEU A 203 11.93 3.29 7.48
CA LEU A 203 11.50 2.60 6.29
C LEU A 203 12.65 2.62 5.28
N SER A 204 13.04 1.46 4.78
CA SER A 204 14.11 1.36 3.81
C SER A 204 13.63 0.61 2.59
N ILE A 205 13.73 1.24 1.43
CA ILE A 205 13.20 0.68 0.20
C ILE A 205 14.33 -0.11 -0.49
N PRO A 206 14.22 -1.45 -0.60
CA PRO A 206 15.22 -2.23 -1.30
C PRO A 206 15.33 -1.81 -2.77
N ARG A 207 16.51 -1.92 -3.37
CA ARG A 207 16.71 -1.60 -4.81
C ARG A 207 15.83 -2.43 -5.74
N THR A 208 15.43 -3.62 -5.29
CA THR A 208 14.55 -4.56 -6.00
C THR A 208 13.07 -4.31 -5.74
N PHE A 209 12.71 -3.28 -4.95
CA PHE A 209 11.34 -2.99 -4.52
C PHE A 209 10.36 -2.87 -5.69
N LEU A 210 10.67 -2.03 -6.69
CA LEU A 210 9.80 -1.86 -7.86
C LEU A 210 9.65 -3.14 -8.71
N LYS A 211 10.57 -4.10 -8.58
CA LYS A 211 10.47 -5.40 -9.26
C LYS A 211 9.57 -6.40 -8.51
N ASN A 212 9.25 -6.13 -7.24
CA ASN A 212 8.57 -7.04 -6.33
C ASN A 212 7.48 -6.32 -5.53
N LEU A 213 6.37 -6.00 -6.18
CA LEU A 213 5.26 -5.24 -5.59
C LEU A 213 4.12 -6.11 -5.06
N HIS A 214 4.25 -7.43 -5.03
CA HIS A 214 3.39 -8.25 -4.19
C HIS A 214 4.00 -8.34 -2.79
N TYR A 215 3.16 -8.25 -1.77
CA TYR A 215 3.55 -8.33 -0.37
C TYR A 215 2.75 -9.40 0.34
N VAL A 216 3.32 -10.59 0.49
CA VAL A 216 2.60 -11.74 1.01
C VAL A 216 3.36 -12.28 2.21
N ASN A 217 2.63 -12.56 3.29
CA ASN A 217 3.23 -13.15 4.50
C ASN A 217 4.41 -12.30 5.08
N GLY A 218 4.28 -10.97 5.06
CA GLY A 218 5.31 -10.08 5.61
C GLY A 218 6.60 -10.04 4.80
N SER A 219 6.53 -10.23 3.48
CA SER A 219 7.68 -10.23 2.57
C SER A 219 7.29 -9.76 1.17
N TYR A 220 8.18 -9.05 0.50
CA TYR A 220 8.08 -8.74 -0.93
C TYR A 220 8.35 -10.00 -1.75
N GLY A 221 7.61 -10.16 -2.85
CA GLY A 221 8.05 -11.07 -3.90
C GLY A 221 6.96 -11.39 -4.92
N SER A 222 7.36 -11.43 -6.20
CA SER A 222 6.65 -12.18 -7.25
C SER A 222 7.46 -12.25 -8.57
N GLU A 223 8.77 -12.51 -8.53
CA GLU A 223 9.54 -12.75 -9.76
C GLU A 223 9.03 -14.04 -10.45
N GLY A 224 8.65 -13.94 -11.74
CA GLY A 224 8.25 -15.07 -12.57
C GLY A 224 6.75 -15.25 -12.82
N LEU A 225 5.87 -14.40 -12.25
CA LEU A 225 4.45 -14.42 -12.63
C LEU A 225 4.27 -14.00 -14.10
N SER A 226 3.43 -14.75 -14.82
CA SER A 226 3.05 -14.45 -16.21
C SER A 226 2.03 -13.30 -16.29
N ASN A 227 1.72 -12.82 -17.50
CA ASN A 227 0.75 -11.74 -17.76
C ASN A 227 1.08 -10.44 -17.02
N LYS A 228 2.18 -9.81 -17.46
CA LYS A 228 2.66 -8.54 -16.90
C LYS A 228 1.84 -7.35 -17.40
N PHE A 229 1.68 -6.35 -16.55
CA PHE A 229 1.18 -5.03 -16.90
C PHE A 229 2.23 -3.95 -16.58
N VAL A 230 2.19 -2.86 -17.35
CA VAL A 230 3.12 -1.74 -17.23
C VAL A 230 2.55 -0.72 -16.25
N VAL A 231 3.41 -0.22 -15.36
CA VAL A 231 3.12 0.89 -14.45
C VAL A 231 3.91 2.09 -14.93
N TYR A 232 3.24 3.21 -15.13
CA TYR A 232 3.84 4.46 -15.58
C TYR A 232 3.99 5.43 -14.40
N GLU A 233 5.02 6.26 -14.42
CA GLU A 233 5.11 7.45 -13.56
C GLU A 233 4.35 8.59 -14.25
N PRO A 234 3.15 9.02 -13.79
CA PRO A 234 2.31 9.96 -14.55
C PRO A 234 2.96 11.33 -14.79
N ARG A 235 3.81 11.75 -13.84
CA ARG A 235 4.58 12.99 -13.88
C ARG A 235 5.49 13.07 -15.13
N SER A 236 6.19 11.99 -15.47
CA SER A 236 7.16 11.97 -16.57
C SER A 236 6.64 11.22 -17.79
N GLY A 237 5.63 10.37 -17.65
CA GLY A 237 5.15 9.46 -18.69
C GLY A 237 6.10 8.28 -18.94
N GLU A 238 7.18 8.15 -18.17
CA GLU A 238 8.13 7.05 -18.29
C GLU A 238 7.59 5.79 -17.58
N VAL A 239 8.11 4.62 -17.99
CA VAL A 239 7.77 3.35 -17.34
C VAL A 239 8.45 3.29 -15.97
N LEU A 240 7.64 3.18 -14.92
CA LEU A 240 8.12 3.00 -13.56
C LEU A 240 8.58 1.55 -13.34
N THR A 241 7.75 0.57 -13.74
CA THR A 241 8.05 -0.86 -13.64
C THR A 241 7.06 -1.72 -14.45
N GLU A 242 7.33 -3.03 -14.54
CA GLU A 242 6.40 -4.05 -15.03
C GLU A 242 6.13 -5.10 -13.95
N ILE A 243 4.86 -5.44 -13.73
CA ILE A 243 4.44 -6.33 -12.64
C ILE A 243 3.62 -7.48 -13.21
N GLY A 244 3.91 -8.71 -12.77
CA GLY A 244 3.09 -9.89 -13.10
C GLY A 244 1.77 -9.91 -12.31
N SER A 245 0.68 -10.28 -12.98
CA SER A 245 -0.64 -10.41 -12.35
C SER A 245 -0.79 -11.71 -11.57
N ALA A 246 -1.30 -11.65 -10.34
CA ALA A 246 -1.65 -12.84 -9.57
C ALA A 246 -2.81 -13.59 -10.23
N THR A 247 -2.61 -14.88 -10.46
CA THR A 247 -3.62 -15.80 -10.99
C THR A 247 -4.61 -16.22 -9.90
N THR A 248 -5.66 -16.94 -10.30
CA THR A 248 -6.58 -17.59 -9.35
C THR A 248 -5.87 -18.51 -8.35
N GLN A 249 -4.82 -19.21 -8.81
CA GLN A 249 -4.05 -20.11 -7.95
C GLN A 249 -3.21 -19.32 -6.93
N ASP A 250 -2.56 -18.24 -7.36
CA ASP A 250 -1.81 -17.37 -6.45
C ASP A 250 -2.73 -16.78 -5.37
N VAL A 251 -3.92 -16.32 -5.76
CA VAL A 251 -4.93 -15.83 -4.81
C VAL A 251 -5.34 -16.93 -3.83
N HIS A 252 -5.52 -18.17 -4.28
CA HIS A 252 -5.84 -19.30 -3.39
C HIS A 252 -4.75 -19.53 -2.34
N GLU A 253 -3.48 -19.51 -2.74
CA GLU A 253 -2.33 -19.69 -1.84
C GLU A 253 -2.23 -18.56 -0.81
N VAL A 254 -2.42 -17.31 -1.25
CA VAL A 254 -2.45 -16.14 -0.38
C VAL A 254 -3.61 -16.22 0.61
N VAL A 255 -4.77 -16.77 0.22
CA VAL A 255 -5.88 -17.00 1.17
C VAL A 255 -5.51 -18.01 2.25
N GLN A 256 -4.78 -19.07 1.93
CA GLN A 256 -4.33 -20.02 2.97
C GLN A 256 -3.35 -19.36 3.95
N VAL A 257 -2.43 -18.52 3.44
CA VAL A 257 -1.56 -17.67 4.27
C VAL A 257 -2.39 -16.74 5.17
N ALA A 258 -3.40 -16.08 4.60
CA ALA A 258 -4.26 -15.15 5.32
C ALA A 258 -5.02 -15.84 6.45
N LYS A 259 -5.55 -17.04 6.24
CA LYS A 259 -6.23 -17.84 7.28
C LYS A 259 -5.31 -18.13 8.47
N GLU A 260 -4.07 -18.50 8.23
CA GLU A 260 -3.12 -18.79 9.32
C GLU A 260 -2.68 -17.50 10.05
N GLY A 261 -2.50 -16.40 9.32
CA GLY A 261 -2.26 -15.08 9.93
C GLY A 261 -3.44 -14.62 10.79
N GLN A 262 -4.66 -14.80 10.29
CA GLN A 262 -5.90 -14.42 10.97
C GLN A 262 -6.07 -15.13 12.31
N LYS A 263 -5.81 -16.45 12.37
CA LYS A 263 -5.90 -17.22 13.61
C LYS A 263 -5.00 -16.62 14.71
N LYS A 264 -3.75 -16.26 14.36
CA LYS A 264 -2.80 -15.65 15.30
C LYS A 264 -3.25 -14.26 15.73
N TRP A 265 -3.79 -13.47 14.80
CA TRP A 265 -4.20 -12.10 15.06
C TRP A 265 -5.48 -11.99 15.90
N ALA A 266 -6.44 -12.88 15.66
CA ALA A 266 -7.67 -12.94 16.44
C ALA A 266 -7.47 -13.41 17.89
N GLN A 267 -6.36 -14.09 18.19
CA GLN A 267 -5.99 -14.47 19.55
C GLN A 267 -5.47 -13.30 20.39
N LEU A 268 -4.98 -12.24 19.75
CA LEU A 268 -4.54 -11.05 20.47
C LEU A 268 -5.73 -10.27 21.00
N GLY A 269 -5.59 -9.69 22.20
CA GLY A 269 -6.57 -8.76 22.75
C GLY A 269 -6.66 -7.48 21.92
N TRP A 270 -7.80 -6.79 21.95
CA TRP A 270 -8.02 -5.54 21.20
C TRP A 270 -6.98 -4.45 21.55
N GLN A 271 -6.54 -4.38 22.81
CA GLN A 271 -5.48 -3.45 23.24
C GLN A 271 -4.12 -3.75 22.60
N GLN A 272 -3.76 -5.04 22.47
CA GLN A 272 -2.52 -5.45 21.81
C GLN A 272 -2.56 -5.15 20.32
N ARG A 273 -3.73 -5.35 19.68
CA ARG A 273 -3.93 -4.91 18.30
C ARG A 273 -3.80 -3.39 18.17
N GLY A 274 -4.40 -2.64 19.10
CA GLY A 274 -4.31 -1.19 19.17
C GLY A 274 -2.89 -0.64 19.30
N GLU A 275 -2.03 -1.29 20.09
CA GLU A 275 -0.61 -0.90 20.21
C GLU A 275 0.11 -0.98 18.86
N VAL A 276 -0.12 -2.05 18.09
CA VAL A 276 0.45 -2.19 16.74
C VAL A 276 -0.03 -1.07 15.82
N LEU A 277 -1.32 -0.70 15.89
CA LEU A 277 -1.88 0.38 15.06
C LEU A 277 -1.30 1.75 15.44
N ARG A 278 -1.20 2.06 16.75
CA ARG A 278 -0.55 3.31 17.22
C ARG A 278 0.91 3.39 16.79
N ARG A 279 1.66 2.29 16.93
CA ARG A 279 3.05 2.25 16.46
C ARG A 279 3.14 2.43 14.95
N SER A 280 2.20 1.88 14.19
CA SER A 280 2.13 2.08 12.73
C SER A 280 1.90 3.55 12.39
N ALA A 281 1.01 4.24 13.11
CA ALA A 281 0.75 5.66 12.90
C ALA A 281 1.99 6.53 13.15
N VAL A 282 2.77 6.21 14.19
CA VAL A 282 4.07 6.87 14.44
C VAL A 282 5.02 6.65 13.26
N LEU A 283 5.18 5.41 12.80
CA LEU A 283 6.07 5.08 11.68
C LEU A 283 5.65 5.76 10.37
N ILE A 284 4.34 5.89 10.09
CA ILE A 284 3.85 6.64 8.92
C ILE A 284 4.31 8.10 9.01
N ARG A 285 4.14 8.75 10.17
CA ARG A 285 4.54 10.16 10.37
C ARG A 285 6.05 10.35 10.25
N GLU A 286 6.84 9.43 10.80
CA GLU A 286 8.31 9.47 10.71
C GLU A 286 8.83 9.29 9.27
N ASN A 287 8.03 8.69 8.38
CA ASN A 287 8.40 8.42 6.99
C ASN A 287 7.51 9.18 5.98
N VAL A 288 6.84 10.27 6.42
CA VAL A 288 5.83 10.99 5.61
C VAL A 288 6.39 11.49 4.28
N ASP A 289 7.58 12.08 4.26
CA ASP A 289 8.18 12.63 3.05
C ASP A 289 8.46 11.54 2.01
N LEU A 290 8.95 10.38 2.46
CA LEU A 290 9.25 9.25 1.58
C LEU A 290 7.97 8.64 0.99
N LEU A 291 6.95 8.45 1.83
CA LEU A 291 5.66 7.92 1.39
C LEU A 291 4.95 8.88 0.42
N ALA A 292 5.01 10.18 0.70
CA ALA A 292 4.42 11.20 -0.15
C ALA A 292 5.14 11.29 -1.51
N ASP A 293 6.49 11.24 -1.54
CA ASP A 293 7.25 11.18 -2.80
C ASP A 293 6.82 9.99 -3.67
N TRP A 294 6.66 8.80 -3.08
CA TRP A 294 6.16 7.64 -3.82
C TRP A 294 4.70 7.77 -4.24
N GLU A 295 3.83 8.34 -3.41
CA GLU A 295 2.44 8.60 -3.80
C GLU A 295 2.39 9.55 -5.00
N VAL A 296 3.23 10.59 -5.03
CA VAL A 296 3.34 11.51 -6.18
C VAL A 296 3.84 10.78 -7.44
N ARG A 297 4.88 9.95 -7.33
CA ARG A 297 5.42 9.20 -8.48
C ARG A 297 4.41 8.19 -9.04
N ASP A 298 3.67 7.52 -8.16
CA ASP A 298 2.73 6.48 -8.54
C ASP A 298 1.41 7.07 -9.08
N ASN A 299 0.94 8.21 -8.53
CA ASN A 299 -0.38 8.79 -8.85
C ASN A 299 -0.35 10.09 -9.66
N GLY A 300 0.65 10.95 -9.48
CA GLY A 300 0.81 12.23 -10.18
C GLY A 300 0.24 13.47 -9.47
N LYS A 301 -0.45 13.33 -8.33
CA LYS A 301 -0.94 14.48 -7.52
C LYS A 301 0.19 15.34 -6.95
N PRO A 302 -0.04 16.64 -6.67
CA PRO A 302 0.94 17.49 -6.01
C PRO A 302 1.39 16.95 -4.64
N ILE A 303 2.65 17.20 -4.29
CA ILE A 303 3.29 16.69 -3.07
C ILE A 303 2.58 17.15 -1.79
N ASN A 304 2.02 18.36 -1.75
CA ASN A 304 1.29 18.84 -0.59
C ASN A 304 0.01 18.01 -0.35
N GLU A 305 -0.66 17.58 -1.42
CA GLU A 305 -1.84 16.72 -1.33
C GLU A 305 -1.45 15.29 -0.93
N ALA A 306 -0.35 14.76 -1.49
CA ALA A 306 0.19 13.46 -1.10
C ALA A 306 0.59 13.39 0.38
N ILE A 307 1.16 14.47 0.94
CA ILE A 307 1.45 14.57 2.37
C ILE A 307 0.15 14.47 3.19
N ALA A 308 -0.91 15.16 2.77
CA ALA A 308 -2.21 15.09 3.44
C ALA A 308 -2.79 13.67 3.41
N ASP A 309 -2.69 12.96 2.28
CA ASP A 309 -3.14 11.57 2.13
C ASP A 309 -2.41 10.61 3.07
N VAL A 310 -1.08 10.75 3.16
CA VAL A 310 -0.24 9.95 4.06
C VAL A 310 -0.57 10.23 5.52
N LEU A 311 -0.76 11.50 5.90
CA LEU A 311 -1.14 11.86 7.26
C LEU A 311 -2.55 11.36 7.61
N SER A 312 -3.49 11.39 6.67
CA SER A 312 -4.83 10.83 6.83
C SER A 312 -4.81 9.31 7.10
N CYS A 313 -3.85 8.58 6.52
CA CYS A 313 -3.59 7.18 6.86
C CYS A 313 -3.14 7.02 8.33
N ALA A 314 -2.24 7.89 8.82
CA ALA A 314 -1.82 7.88 10.22
C ALA A 314 -2.98 8.17 11.19
N GLU A 315 -3.85 9.12 10.85
CA GLU A 315 -5.05 9.44 11.63
C GLU A 315 -6.05 8.27 11.65
N THR A 316 -6.22 7.58 10.53
CA THR A 316 -7.05 6.38 10.43
C THR A 316 -6.53 5.27 11.37
N LEU A 317 -5.21 5.07 11.39
CA LEU A 317 -4.56 4.13 12.31
C LEU A 317 -4.78 4.50 13.78
N ASP A 318 -4.65 5.79 14.13
CA ASP A 318 -4.89 6.26 15.49
C ASP A 318 -6.35 6.05 15.92
N PHE A 319 -7.32 6.42 15.07
CA PHE A 319 -8.74 6.25 15.34
C PHE A 319 -9.08 4.77 15.62
N PHE A 320 -8.68 3.88 14.72
CA PHE A 320 -8.98 2.45 14.84
C PHE A 320 -8.05 1.70 15.79
N SER A 321 -7.10 2.37 16.45
CA SER A 321 -6.31 1.77 17.54
C SER A 321 -7.15 1.45 18.78
N ASN A 322 -8.30 2.09 18.93
CA ASN A 322 -9.26 1.84 19.99
C ASN A 322 -10.68 1.65 19.42
N PRO A 323 -10.93 0.58 18.66
CA PRO A 323 -12.22 0.35 18.05
C PRO A 323 -13.24 -0.05 19.12
N ASN A 324 -14.45 0.51 19.10
CA ASN A 324 -15.50 0.03 20.00
C ASN A 324 -15.98 -1.35 19.51
N LEU A 325 -15.46 -2.40 20.16
CA LEU A 325 -15.81 -3.80 19.89
C LEU A 325 -16.76 -4.39 20.95
N ALA A 326 -17.42 -3.54 21.74
CA ALA A 326 -18.34 -4.01 22.76
C ALA A 326 -19.56 -4.71 22.15
N GLY A 327 -20.02 -5.73 22.88
CA GLY A 327 -21.37 -6.26 22.73
C GLY A 327 -22.36 -5.56 23.67
N GLN A 328 -23.55 -6.10 23.77
CA GLN A 328 -24.64 -5.60 24.61
C GLN A 328 -25.13 -6.70 25.54
N TYR A 329 -25.52 -6.32 26.76
CA TYR A 329 -26.29 -7.17 27.68
C TYR A 329 -27.77 -6.81 27.55
N LEU A 330 -28.62 -7.83 27.46
CA LEU A 330 -30.06 -7.71 27.21
C LEU A 330 -30.82 -8.51 28.27
N PRO A 331 -31.42 -7.86 29.27
CA PRO A 331 -32.25 -8.53 30.27
C PRO A 331 -33.57 -9.01 29.65
N TYR A 332 -34.17 -10.05 30.24
CA TYR A 332 -35.52 -10.46 29.92
C TYR A 332 -36.50 -9.82 30.91
N ASP A 333 -37.62 -9.30 30.41
CA ASP A 333 -38.63 -8.69 31.26
C ASP A 333 -39.21 -9.72 32.25
N GLY A 334 -39.04 -9.46 33.54
CA GLY A 334 -39.58 -10.28 34.62
C GLY A 334 -38.86 -11.61 34.89
N ASP A 335 -37.69 -11.88 34.29
CA ASP A 335 -36.91 -13.11 34.51
C ASP A 335 -35.43 -12.77 34.77
N ASP A 336 -34.98 -12.87 36.02
CA ASP A 336 -33.59 -12.58 36.43
C ASP A 336 -32.62 -13.76 36.16
N GLN A 337 -33.15 -14.92 35.81
CA GLN A 337 -32.38 -16.12 35.48
C GLN A 337 -32.16 -16.29 33.97
N LYS A 338 -32.85 -15.50 33.15
CA LYS A 338 -32.70 -15.48 31.69
C LYS A 338 -32.21 -14.13 31.20
N PHE A 339 -31.18 -14.17 30.38
CA PHE A 339 -30.65 -12.98 29.73
C PHE A 339 -29.97 -13.37 28.43
N ALA A 340 -29.78 -12.39 27.56
CA ALA A 340 -28.93 -12.52 26.39
C ALA A 340 -27.76 -11.56 26.48
N TYR A 341 -26.65 -11.92 25.87
CA TYR A 341 -25.58 -10.96 25.58
C TYR A 341 -25.02 -11.19 24.19
N THR A 342 -24.48 -10.14 23.59
CA THR A 342 -23.83 -10.23 22.28
C THR A 342 -22.31 -10.17 22.42
N LYS A 343 -21.61 -10.83 21.50
CA LYS A 343 -20.16 -10.70 21.31
C LYS A 343 -19.89 -10.24 19.89
N ARG A 344 -18.99 -9.28 19.72
CA ARG A 344 -18.51 -8.87 18.41
C ARG A 344 -17.28 -9.68 18.03
N GLU A 345 -17.34 -10.35 16.90
CA GLU A 345 -16.30 -11.26 16.41
C GLU A 345 -15.82 -10.83 15.02
N PRO A 346 -14.53 -11.05 14.67
CA PRO A 346 -14.05 -10.86 13.30
C PRO A 346 -14.79 -11.78 12.32
N LEU A 347 -14.87 -11.35 11.06
CA LEU A 347 -15.44 -12.14 9.97
C LEU A 347 -14.51 -13.27 9.52
N GLY A 348 -13.19 -13.03 9.51
CA GLY A 348 -12.17 -13.98 9.03
C GLY A 348 -11.24 -13.35 8.01
N VAL A 349 -11.13 -13.93 6.81
CA VAL A 349 -10.35 -13.35 5.70
C VAL A 349 -11.22 -12.37 4.92
N VAL A 350 -10.76 -11.14 4.76
CA VAL A 350 -11.41 -10.11 3.94
C VAL A 350 -10.66 -9.91 2.64
N GLY A 351 -11.39 -9.84 1.53
CA GLY A 351 -10.88 -9.37 0.24
C GLY A 351 -11.19 -7.88 0.09
N ALA A 352 -10.21 -7.09 -0.33
CA ALA A 352 -10.40 -5.67 -0.59
C ALA A 352 -9.75 -5.27 -1.91
N ILE A 353 -10.42 -4.41 -2.67
CA ILE A 353 -9.98 -3.95 -3.98
C ILE A 353 -10.04 -2.42 -3.99
N GLY A 354 -8.89 -1.81 -4.30
CA GLY A 354 -8.67 -0.36 -4.26
C GLY A 354 -8.85 0.35 -5.59
N ALA A 355 -9.03 1.67 -5.50
CA ALA A 355 -8.96 2.60 -6.63
C ALA A 355 -7.55 3.22 -6.75
N TRP A 356 -7.33 3.98 -7.81
CA TRP A 356 -6.02 4.58 -8.12
C TRP A 356 -5.87 6.04 -7.69
N ASN A 357 -6.96 6.73 -7.34
CA ASN A 357 -6.93 8.17 -7.13
C ASN A 357 -6.38 8.60 -5.75
N TYR A 358 -6.58 7.77 -4.73
CA TYR A 358 -6.00 7.92 -3.39
C TYR A 358 -5.44 6.58 -2.90
N PRO A 359 -4.36 6.06 -3.50
CA PRO A 359 -3.87 4.70 -3.28
C PRO A 359 -3.63 4.37 -1.80
N ILE A 360 -2.84 5.17 -1.08
CA ILE A 360 -2.51 4.87 0.33
C ILE A 360 -3.70 5.10 1.26
N GLN A 361 -4.47 6.17 1.03
CA GLN A 361 -5.59 6.53 1.88
C GLN A 361 -6.72 5.51 1.77
N THR A 362 -7.15 5.15 0.56
CA THR A 362 -8.21 4.15 0.36
C THR A 362 -7.79 2.75 0.81
N ALA A 363 -6.50 2.41 0.70
CA ALA A 363 -5.97 1.19 1.29
C ALA A 363 -6.08 1.23 2.81
N SER A 364 -5.74 2.34 3.45
CA SER A 364 -5.86 2.49 4.91
C SER A 364 -7.30 2.35 5.40
N TRP A 365 -8.28 2.93 4.70
CA TRP A 365 -9.69 2.86 5.06
C TRP A 365 -10.24 1.43 5.03
N LYS A 366 -9.63 0.54 4.23
CA LYS A 366 -10.05 -0.87 4.16
C LYS A 366 -9.23 -1.79 5.05
N ILE A 367 -7.91 -1.62 5.06
CA ILE A 367 -6.96 -2.47 5.78
C ILE A 367 -7.12 -2.26 7.28
N VAL A 368 -7.13 -1.00 7.72
CA VAL A 368 -7.07 -0.64 9.14
C VAL A 368 -8.30 -1.13 9.93
N PRO A 369 -9.56 -0.84 9.55
CA PRO A 369 -10.70 -1.38 10.28
C PRO A 369 -10.79 -2.91 10.22
N ALA A 370 -10.35 -3.54 9.13
CA ALA A 370 -10.30 -5.00 9.03
C ALA A 370 -9.40 -5.59 10.13
N ILE A 371 -8.16 -5.13 10.22
CA ILE A 371 -7.20 -5.64 11.20
C ILE A 371 -7.55 -5.18 12.63
N ALA A 372 -8.13 -4.00 12.82
CA ALA A 372 -8.61 -3.55 14.13
C ALA A 372 -9.68 -4.51 14.71
N CYS A 373 -10.60 -4.97 13.87
CA CYS A 373 -11.61 -5.98 14.20
C CYS A 373 -11.08 -7.41 14.38
N GLY A 374 -9.80 -7.68 14.04
CA GLY A 374 -9.18 -9.01 14.17
C GLY A 374 -9.25 -9.88 12.91
N ASN A 375 -9.52 -9.29 11.75
CA ASN A 375 -9.49 -9.99 10.46
C ASN A 375 -8.07 -10.04 9.89
N SER A 376 -7.83 -10.96 8.97
CA SER A 376 -6.76 -10.79 7.97
C SER A 376 -7.34 -10.22 6.68
N ILE A 377 -6.50 -9.60 5.87
CA ILE A 377 -6.91 -8.97 4.63
C ILE A 377 -5.98 -9.32 3.46
N ILE A 378 -6.60 -9.48 2.30
CA ILE A 378 -5.94 -9.51 0.99
C ILE A 378 -6.42 -8.28 0.24
N TYR A 379 -5.49 -7.37 -0.03
CA TYR A 379 -5.76 -6.12 -0.71
C TYR A 379 -5.17 -6.16 -2.13
N LYS A 380 -6.00 -5.83 -3.12
CA LYS A 380 -5.58 -5.67 -4.51
C LYS A 380 -5.66 -4.19 -4.88
N PRO A 381 -4.53 -3.45 -4.96
CA PRO A 381 -4.56 -2.07 -5.42
C PRO A 381 -4.97 -2.00 -6.90
N SER A 382 -5.18 -0.78 -7.39
CA SER A 382 -5.29 -0.55 -8.84
C SER A 382 -3.95 -0.90 -9.52
N PRO A 383 -3.96 -1.53 -10.71
CA PRO A 383 -2.73 -1.76 -11.47
C PRO A 383 -2.05 -0.45 -11.91
N LEU A 384 -2.75 0.69 -11.87
CA LEU A 384 -2.17 2.00 -12.17
C LEU A 384 -1.34 2.58 -11.02
N THR A 385 -1.59 2.16 -9.77
CA THR A 385 -0.95 2.74 -8.56
C THR A 385 -0.65 1.65 -7.51
N PRO A 386 0.26 0.72 -7.80
CA PRO A 386 0.50 -0.43 -6.94
C PRO A 386 1.44 -0.17 -5.76
N VAL A 387 2.14 0.97 -5.71
CA VAL A 387 3.40 1.12 -4.95
C VAL A 387 3.17 1.38 -3.47
N THR A 388 2.48 2.45 -3.10
CA THR A 388 2.42 2.92 -1.71
C THR A 388 1.64 2.00 -0.77
N THR A 389 0.72 1.22 -1.32
CA THR A 389 -0.02 0.19 -0.56
C THR A 389 0.89 -0.94 -0.07
N VAL A 390 1.97 -1.22 -0.79
CA VAL A 390 3.02 -2.17 -0.37
C VAL A 390 3.86 -1.58 0.76
N LEU A 391 4.21 -0.29 0.67
CA LEU A 391 4.94 0.41 1.74
C LEU A 391 4.12 0.47 3.04
N LEU A 392 2.80 0.67 2.94
CA LEU A 392 1.89 0.57 4.07
C LEU A 392 1.95 -0.83 4.73
N ALA A 393 1.96 -1.90 3.93
CA ALA A 393 2.05 -3.27 4.46
C ALA A 393 3.41 -3.58 5.14
N GLU A 394 4.50 -3.01 4.62
CA GLU A 394 5.82 -3.03 5.26
C GLU A 394 5.78 -2.31 6.61
N ILE A 395 5.24 -1.09 6.67
CA ILE A 395 5.14 -0.33 7.94
C ILE A 395 4.33 -1.10 8.98
N LEU A 396 3.20 -1.69 8.59
CA LEU A 396 2.39 -2.53 9.49
C LEU A 396 3.21 -3.73 10.02
N THR A 397 4.07 -4.31 9.18
CA THR A 397 4.98 -5.41 9.57
C THR A 397 6.08 -4.95 10.51
N MET A 398 6.67 -3.78 10.27
CA MET A 398 7.64 -3.15 11.17
C MET A 398 7.01 -2.84 12.54
N ALA A 399 5.75 -2.41 12.56
CA ALA A 399 5.01 -2.14 13.79
C ALA A 399 4.68 -3.40 14.60
N GLY A 400 4.74 -4.59 13.98
CA GLY A 400 4.57 -5.88 14.65
C GLY A 400 3.35 -6.68 14.20
N ILE A 401 2.71 -6.33 13.08
CA ILE A 401 1.62 -7.15 12.56
C ILE A 401 2.13 -8.58 12.25
N PRO A 402 1.39 -9.64 12.62
CA PRO A 402 1.80 -10.99 12.30
C PRO A 402 1.86 -11.23 10.78
N ASP A 403 2.80 -12.09 10.35
CA ASP A 403 2.90 -12.49 8.95
C ASP A 403 1.57 -13.10 8.49
N GLY A 404 1.12 -12.67 7.31
CA GLY A 404 -0.10 -13.18 6.67
C GLY A 404 -1.37 -12.42 7.08
N VAL A 405 -1.32 -11.50 8.05
CA VAL A 405 -2.49 -10.69 8.41
C VAL A 405 -2.81 -9.67 7.33
N VAL A 406 -1.81 -9.04 6.74
CA VAL A 406 -1.96 -8.11 5.61
C VAL A 406 -1.19 -8.66 4.43
N ASN A 407 -1.88 -8.83 3.31
CA ASN A 407 -1.29 -9.31 2.07
C ASN A 407 -1.72 -8.39 0.93
N ILE A 408 -0.77 -7.93 0.12
CA ILE A 408 -0.99 -7.11 -1.06
C ILE A 408 -0.72 -7.98 -2.28
N VAL A 409 -1.70 -8.14 -3.15
CA VAL A 409 -1.58 -8.91 -4.41
C VAL A 409 -1.83 -8.00 -5.59
N GLN A 410 -0.93 -8.04 -6.58
CA GLN A 410 -1.04 -7.21 -7.77
C GLN A 410 -1.77 -7.96 -8.88
N GLY A 411 -2.50 -7.24 -9.72
CA GLY A 411 -3.12 -7.80 -10.90
C GLY A 411 -4.37 -7.06 -11.36
N GLU A 412 -4.85 -7.45 -12.54
CA GLU A 412 -5.97 -6.82 -13.22
C GLU A 412 -7.34 -7.39 -12.78
N ALA A 413 -8.33 -7.41 -13.67
CA ALA A 413 -9.70 -7.78 -13.37
C ALA A 413 -9.85 -9.26 -12.94
N ASP A 414 -9.03 -10.16 -13.48
CA ASP A 414 -9.10 -11.59 -13.18
C ASP A 414 -8.68 -11.88 -11.74
N THR A 415 -7.62 -11.23 -11.25
CA THR A 415 -7.20 -11.28 -9.84
C THR A 415 -8.31 -10.78 -8.92
N GLY A 416 -8.98 -9.68 -9.28
CA GLY A 416 -10.13 -9.18 -8.54
C GLY A 416 -11.31 -10.16 -8.52
N THR A 417 -11.57 -10.83 -9.64
CA THR A 417 -12.62 -11.86 -9.75
C THR A 417 -12.29 -13.08 -8.90
N ALA A 418 -11.03 -13.52 -8.89
CA ALA A 418 -10.57 -14.62 -8.05
C ALA A 418 -10.79 -14.32 -6.56
N ILE A 419 -10.48 -13.09 -6.11
CA ILE A 419 -10.75 -12.62 -4.74
C ILE A 419 -12.27 -12.70 -4.44
N CYS A 420 -13.11 -12.18 -5.33
CA CYS A 420 -14.56 -12.17 -5.11
C CYS A 420 -15.16 -13.58 -5.00
N LYS A 421 -14.69 -14.52 -5.84
CA LYS A 421 -15.25 -15.88 -5.91
C LYS A 421 -14.70 -16.82 -4.84
N HIS A 422 -13.54 -16.53 -4.26
CA HIS A 422 -12.89 -17.47 -3.33
C HIS A 422 -13.79 -17.85 -2.13
N PRO A 423 -13.99 -19.14 -1.82
CA PRO A 423 -14.95 -19.59 -0.81
C PRO A 423 -14.53 -19.27 0.64
N ASP A 424 -13.23 -19.13 0.89
CA ASP A 424 -12.71 -18.78 2.23
C ASP A 424 -12.67 -17.26 2.51
N ILE A 425 -12.95 -16.42 1.52
CA ILE A 425 -13.09 -14.98 1.74
C ILE A 425 -14.48 -14.71 2.29
N ARG A 426 -14.55 -14.01 3.42
CA ARG A 426 -15.79 -13.81 4.20
C ARG A 426 -16.48 -12.48 3.91
N LYS A 427 -15.78 -11.56 3.28
CA LYS A 427 -16.27 -10.23 2.88
C LYS A 427 -15.47 -9.70 1.70
N VAL A 428 -16.12 -8.91 0.86
CA VAL A 428 -15.45 -8.09 -0.16
C VAL A 428 -15.70 -6.60 0.10
N SER A 429 -14.66 -5.77 0.06
CA SER A 429 -14.78 -4.30 0.01
C SER A 429 -14.19 -3.78 -1.29
N PHE A 430 -14.90 -2.90 -1.99
CA PHE A 430 -14.48 -2.38 -3.29
C PHE A 430 -14.69 -0.87 -3.36
N THR A 431 -13.70 -0.18 -3.92
CA THR A 431 -13.83 1.22 -4.35
C THR A 431 -13.55 1.34 -5.84
N GLY A 432 -14.42 2.01 -6.59
CA GLY A 432 -14.22 2.24 -8.02
C GLY A 432 -15.51 2.55 -8.79
N SER A 433 -15.57 2.19 -10.07
CA SER A 433 -16.72 2.55 -10.92
C SER A 433 -17.99 1.73 -10.59
N VAL A 434 -19.16 2.29 -10.90
CA VAL A 434 -20.46 1.61 -10.74
C VAL A 434 -20.53 0.30 -11.53
N ALA A 435 -20.05 0.30 -12.76
CA ALA A 435 -20.07 -0.88 -13.62
C ALA A 435 -19.24 -2.03 -13.03
N THR A 436 -18.06 -1.73 -12.49
CA THR A 436 -17.22 -2.73 -11.82
C THR A 436 -17.83 -3.15 -10.49
N GLY A 437 -18.38 -2.22 -9.69
CA GLY A 437 -19.05 -2.52 -8.43
C GLY A 437 -20.20 -3.52 -8.58
N LYS A 438 -21.02 -3.39 -9.64
CA LYS A 438 -22.07 -4.37 -9.97
C LYS A 438 -21.50 -5.76 -10.23
N ARG A 439 -20.42 -5.87 -11.00
CA ARG A 439 -19.73 -7.14 -11.27
C ARG A 439 -19.12 -7.74 -10.01
N ILE A 440 -18.53 -6.93 -9.13
CA ILE A 440 -18.00 -7.36 -7.84
C ILE A 440 -19.11 -7.95 -6.97
N ALA A 441 -20.25 -7.26 -6.84
CA ALA A 441 -21.38 -7.75 -6.07
C ALA A 441 -21.93 -9.08 -6.62
N GLN A 442 -22.05 -9.21 -7.94
CA GLN A 442 -22.46 -10.45 -8.61
C GLN A 442 -21.45 -11.58 -8.36
N ASN A 443 -20.17 -11.36 -8.64
CA ASN A 443 -19.12 -12.37 -8.46
C ASN A 443 -18.99 -12.83 -6.99
N SER A 444 -19.24 -11.93 -6.04
CA SER A 444 -19.20 -12.25 -4.61
C SER A 444 -20.39 -13.09 -4.14
N ASN A 445 -21.53 -12.99 -4.85
CA ASN A 445 -22.81 -13.56 -4.41
C ASN A 445 -23.40 -14.67 -5.32
N ASN A 446 -22.78 -14.97 -6.47
CA ASN A 446 -23.27 -16.01 -7.36
C ASN A 446 -23.03 -17.43 -6.81
N GLU A 447 -21.83 -17.68 -6.27
CA GLU A 447 -21.41 -19.00 -5.75
C GLU A 447 -21.33 -19.02 -4.21
N ASN A 448 -21.38 -17.86 -3.58
CA ASN A 448 -21.26 -17.66 -2.13
C ASN A 448 -22.27 -16.61 -1.68
N ILE A 449 -22.42 -16.34 -0.39
CA ILE A 449 -23.22 -15.21 0.11
C ILE A 449 -22.31 -14.37 0.99
N LYS A 450 -21.63 -13.39 0.39
CA LYS A 450 -20.63 -12.56 1.06
C LYS A 450 -21.20 -11.16 1.28
N PRO A 451 -21.11 -10.59 2.49
CA PRO A 451 -21.26 -9.15 2.67
C PRO A 451 -20.29 -8.40 1.75
N VAL A 452 -20.82 -7.41 1.04
CA VAL A 452 -20.04 -6.52 0.17
C VAL A 452 -20.15 -5.09 0.70
N THR A 453 -19.07 -4.32 0.64
CA THR A 453 -19.11 -2.85 0.80
C THR A 453 -18.67 -2.25 -0.52
N LEU A 454 -19.46 -1.31 -1.05
CA LEU A 454 -19.21 -0.66 -2.33
C LEU A 454 -19.14 0.85 -2.11
N GLU A 455 -17.98 1.43 -2.39
CA GLU A 455 -17.78 2.88 -2.49
C GLU A 455 -17.59 3.24 -3.95
N LEU A 456 -18.63 3.79 -4.57
CA LEU A 456 -18.68 4.02 -6.02
C LEU A 456 -18.71 5.50 -6.33
N GLY A 457 -18.53 5.83 -7.61
CA GLY A 457 -18.49 7.21 -8.10
C GLY A 457 -19.75 8.05 -7.80
N GLY A 458 -19.68 9.32 -8.17
CA GLY A 458 -20.72 10.30 -7.90
C GLY A 458 -20.96 11.29 -9.03
N LYS A 459 -22.12 11.97 -8.95
CA LYS A 459 -22.39 13.20 -9.69
C LYS A 459 -22.89 14.28 -8.74
N SER A 460 -22.08 14.54 -7.72
CA SER A 460 -22.39 15.41 -6.59
C SER A 460 -22.74 16.84 -7.04
N ALA A 461 -23.57 17.51 -6.25
CA ALA A 461 -23.97 18.89 -6.46
C ALA A 461 -23.40 19.80 -5.37
N CYS A 462 -23.01 21.01 -5.74
CA CYS A 462 -22.67 22.09 -4.82
C CYS A 462 -23.61 23.26 -5.13
N VAL A 463 -24.40 23.69 -4.16
CA VAL A 463 -25.42 24.75 -4.32
C VAL A 463 -24.95 26.00 -3.59
N ILE A 464 -24.84 27.12 -4.31
CA ILE A 464 -24.34 28.40 -3.79
C ILE A 464 -25.47 29.42 -3.87
N PHE A 465 -26.01 29.78 -2.70
CA PHE A 465 -27.09 30.75 -2.57
C PHE A 465 -26.62 32.19 -2.69
N ASP A 466 -27.56 33.10 -2.90
CA ASP A 466 -27.34 34.55 -3.05
C ASP A 466 -26.72 35.23 -1.83
N ASP A 467 -26.94 34.66 -0.65
CA ASP A 467 -26.41 35.13 0.63
C ASP A 467 -25.07 34.49 1.02
N ALA A 468 -24.49 33.66 0.15
CA ALA A 468 -23.19 33.06 0.37
C ALA A 468 -22.06 34.10 0.28
N ASP A 469 -21.03 33.93 1.08
CA ASP A 469 -19.76 34.62 0.84
C ASP A 469 -19.15 34.09 -0.47
N ILE A 470 -19.06 34.96 -1.47
CA ILE A 470 -18.62 34.59 -2.83
C ILE A 470 -17.18 34.07 -2.81
N GLU A 471 -16.28 34.64 -2.00
CA GLU A 471 -14.89 34.19 -1.98
C GLU A 471 -14.78 32.79 -1.36
N VAL A 472 -15.45 32.55 -0.24
CA VAL A 472 -15.52 31.23 0.41
C VAL A 472 -16.16 30.20 -0.54
N ALA A 473 -17.26 30.56 -1.20
CA ALA A 473 -17.94 29.69 -2.14
C ALA A 473 -17.07 29.34 -3.37
N VAL A 474 -16.28 30.29 -3.88
CA VAL A 474 -15.31 30.03 -4.96
C VAL A 474 -14.22 29.06 -4.48
N HIS A 475 -13.66 29.23 -3.28
CA HIS A 475 -12.69 28.28 -2.73
C HIS A 475 -13.28 26.89 -2.57
N GLY A 476 -14.51 26.79 -2.05
CA GLY A 476 -15.26 25.55 -1.93
C GLY A 476 -15.48 24.87 -3.29
N ALA A 477 -15.89 25.63 -4.31
CA ALA A 477 -16.09 25.12 -5.66
C ALA A 477 -14.78 24.63 -6.30
N MET A 478 -13.66 25.33 -6.09
CA MET A 478 -12.33 24.90 -6.53
C MET A 478 -11.90 23.61 -5.82
N MET A 479 -12.07 23.53 -4.50
CA MET A 479 -11.78 22.32 -3.71
C MET A 479 -12.61 21.12 -4.19
N ALA A 480 -13.89 21.36 -4.52
CA ALA A 480 -14.83 20.35 -4.98
C ALA A 480 -14.60 19.87 -6.43
N ASN A 481 -13.62 20.42 -7.17
CA ASN A 481 -13.47 20.15 -8.61
C ASN A 481 -12.04 20.01 -9.11
N PHE A 482 -11.07 20.70 -8.51
CA PHE A 482 -9.70 20.76 -9.05
C PHE A 482 -8.65 20.09 -8.16
N TYR A 483 -8.96 19.85 -6.88
CA TYR A 483 -8.11 19.07 -5.98
C TYR A 483 -7.85 17.67 -6.56
N SER A 484 -6.61 17.17 -6.47
CA SER A 484 -6.16 15.89 -7.03
C SER A 484 -6.51 15.73 -8.52
N GLN A 485 -6.34 16.81 -9.30
CA GLN A 485 -6.70 16.93 -10.72
C GLN A 485 -8.17 16.58 -11.00
N GLY A 486 -9.07 16.82 -10.06
CA GLY A 486 -10.50 16.50 -10.19
C GLY A 486 -10.83 15.00 -10.16
N GLN A 487 -9.87 14.15 -9.81
CA GLN A 487 -10.01 12.69 -9.76
C GLN A 487 -10.50 12.24 -8.37
N VAL A 488 -11.59 12.83 -7.88
CA VAL A 488 -12.13 12.57 -6.53
C VAL A 488 -13.59 12.15 -6.65
N CYS A 489 -13.98 11.07 -5.97
CA CYS A 489 -15.34 10.53 -6.07
C CYS A 489 -16.41 11.50 -5.52
N SER A 490 -16.10 12.24 -4.46
CA SER A 490 -17.01 13.20 -3.84
C SER A 490 -17.18 14.51 -4.62
N ASN A 491 -16.35 14.79 -5.63
CA ASN A 491 -16.34 16.07 -6.33
C ASN A 491 -17.71 16.50 -6.84
N ALA A 492 -18.08 17.75 -6.55
CA ALA A 492 -19.30 18.37 -7.02
C ALA A 492 -19.08 19.07 -8.36
N SER A 493 -19.06 18.26 -9.42
CA SER A 493 -18.96 18.78 -10.79
C SER A 493 -20.18 19.58 -11.25
N LYS A 494 -21.35 19.42 -10.61
CA LYS A 494 -22.49 20.33 -10.81
C LYS A 494 -22.44 21.45 -9.76
N VAL A 495 -21.99 22.64 -10.15
CA VAL A 495 -21.97 23.82 -9.27
C VAL A 495 -23.15 24.71 -9.64
N PHE A 496 -24.20 24.65 -8.83
CA PHE A 496 -25.38 25.49 -8.95
C PHE A 496 -25.13 26.83 -8.26
N VAL A 497 -25.31 27.94 -8.98
CA VAL A 497 -25.07 29.29 -8.46
C VAL A 497 -26.31 30.13 -8.66
N HIS A 498 -26.72 30.85 -7.61
CA HIS A 498 -27.90 31.71 -7.70
C HIS A 498 -27.68 32.83 -8.72
N SER A 499 -28.67 33.08 -9.58
CA SER A 499 -28.57 34.01 -10.71
C SER A 499 -28.13 35.43 -10.31
N SER A 500 -28.46 35.88 -9.10
CA SER A 500 -28.09 37.22 -8.61
C SER A 500 -26.58 37.42 -8.38
N ILE A 501 -25.80 36.35 -8.18
CA ILE A 501 -24.35 36.42 -7.89
C ILE A 501 -23.49 35.69 -8.92
N ILE A 502 -24.11 35.08 -9.94
CA ILE A 502 -23.42 34.18 -10.88
C ILE A 502 -22.31 34.87 -11.68
N GLU A 503 -22.48 36.15 -12.03
CA GLU A 503 -21.46 36.90 -12.77
C GLU A 503 -20.21 37.14 -11.92
N ASP A 504 -20.37 37.66 -10.71
CA ASP A 504 -19.28 37.92 -9.76
C ASP A 504 -18.55 36.63 -9.38
N PHE A 505 -19.32 35.57 -9.08
CA PHE A 505 -18.78 34.24 -8.80
C PHE A 505 -17.96 33.71 -9.98
N THR A 506 -18.51 33.75 -11.20
CA THR A 506 -17.85 33.22 -12.39
C THR A 506 -16.56 33.97 -12.70
N ASN A 507 -16.58 35.30 -12.62
CA ASN A 507 -15.41 36.13 -12.85
C ASN A 507 -14.30 35.84 -11.83
N LEU A 508 -14.64 35.75 -10.54
CA LEU A 508 -13.67 35.43 -9.49
C LEU A 508 -13.10 34.02 -9.65
N LEU A 509 -13.96 33.03 -9.91
CA LEU A 509 -13.55 31.64 -10.13
C LEU A 509 -12.57 31.52 -11.30
N VAL A 510 -12.92 32.06 -12.48
CA VAL A 510 -12.05 32.02 -13.67
C VAL A 510 -10.70 32.67 -13.38
N ASN A 511 -10.67 33.80 -12.66
CA ASN A 511 -9.43 34.48 -12.30
C ASN A 511 -8.55 33.64 -11.36
N LYS A 512 -9.13 33.04 -10.31
CA LYS A 512 -8.37 32.18 -9.38
C LYS A 512 -7.87 30.90 -10.07
N VAL A 513 -8.67 30.28 -10.93
CA VAL A 513 -8.29 29.06 -11.66
C VAL A 513 -7.18 29.34 -12.69
N LYS A 514 -7.21 30.49 -13.37
CA LYS A 514 -6.12 30.95 -14.25
C LYS A 514 -4.78 31.12 -13.51
N ALA A 515 -4.81 31.45 -12.23
CA ALA A 515 -3.63 31.63 -11.41
C ALA A 515 -3.03 30.31 -10.89
N MET A 516 -3.72 29.17 -11.06
CA MET A 516 -3.21 27.88 -10.61
C MET A 516 -1.99 27.46 -11.43
N LYS A 517 -0.90 27.14 -10.73
CA LYS A 517 0.34 26.64 -11.35
C LYS A 517 0.20 25.15 -11.67
N ILE A 518 0.26 24.82 -12.96
CA ILE A 518 0.37 23.44 -13.47
C ILE A 518 1.86 23.14 -13.67
N GLY A 519 2.35 22.00 -13.18
CA GLY A 519 3.76 21.68 -13.31
C GLY A 519 4.18 20.37 -12.65
N ASP A 520 5.47 20.27 -12.36
CA ASP A 520 6.05 19.14 -11.64
C ASP A 520 5.38 18.98 -10.27
N PRO A 521 4.65 17.87 -10.00
CA PRO A 521 3.96 17.68 -8.74
C PRO A 521 4.90 17.56 -7.52
N LEU A 522 6.21 17.35 -7.71
CA LEU A 522 7.20 17.38 -6.62
C LEU A 522 7.60 18.81 -6.20
N ASP A 523 7.29 19.82 -7.02
CA ASP A 523 7.47 21.23 -6.65
C ASP A 523 6.31 21.68 -5.73
N LYS A 524 6.64 22.05 -4.50
CA LYS A 524 5.66 22.48 -3.47
C LYS A 524 4.81 23.71 -3.87
N SER A 525 5.20 24.45 -4.90
CA SER A 525 4.44 25.60 -5.42
C SER A 525 3.42 25.24 -6.52
N VAL A 526 3.42 23.99 -6.99
CA VAL A 526 2.47 23.49 -7.99
C VAL A 526 1.13 23.16 -7.33
N HIS A 527 0.05 23.53 -8.03
CA HIS A 527 -1.33 23.33 -7.61
C HIS A 527 -2.05 22.23 -8.40
N VAL A 528 -1.58 21.92 -9.61
CA VAL A 528 -2.17 20.90 -10.49
C VAL A 528 -1.06 20.01 -11.02
N GLY A 529 -1.11 18.73 -10.64
CA GLY A 529 -0.16 17.72 -11.05
C GLY A 529 -0.55 16.99 -12.35
N ALA A 530 -0.02 15.79 -12.54
CA ALA A 530 -0.36 14.92 -13.65
C ALA A 530 -1.62 14.09 -13.36
N SER A 531 -2.49 13.89 -14.34
CA SER A 531 -3.57 12.91 -14.27
C SER A 531 -3.02 11.49 -14.35
N ILE A 532 -3.77 10.50 -13.89
CA ILE A 532 -3.23 9.14 -13.68
C ILE A 532 -2.70 8.46 -14.96
N SER A 533 -3.30 8.71 -16.11
CA SER A 533 -2.90 8.08 -17.37
C SER A 533 -3.33 8.92 -18.58
N GLU A 534 -2.65 8.70 -19.70
CA GLU A 534 -3.02 9.33 -20.97
C GLU A 534 -4.44 8.95 -21.41
N ASP A 535 -4.82 7.67 -21.27
CA ASP A 535 -6.18 7.20 -21.59
C ASP A 535 -7.25 7.94 -20.79
N HIS A 536 -6.97 8.19 -19.50
CA HIS A 536 -7.90 8.92 -18.65
C HIS A 536 -8.02 10.39 -19.07
N ILE A 537 -6.93 11.06 -19.41
CA ILE A 537 -6.97 12.43 -19.96
C ILE A 537 -7.81 12.48 -21.24
N ASN A 538 -7.57 11.54 -22.17
CA ASN A 538 -8.31 11.51 -23.43
C ASN A 538 -9.81 11.31 -23.20
N LYS A 539 -10.19 10.50 -22.20
CA LYS A 539 -11.59 10.34 -21.78
C LYS A 539 -12.18 11.66 -21.26
N VAL A 540 -11.45 12.38 -20.40
CA VAL A 540 -11.90 13.67 -19.84
C VAL A 540 -12.04 14.73 -20.95
N LEU A 541 -11.06 14.84 -21.85
CA LEU A 541 -11.13 15.72 -23.02
C LEU A 541 -12.34 15.41 -23.89
N GLY A 542 -12.64 14.13 -24.11
CA GLY A 542 -13.82 13.71 -24.86
C GLY A 542 -15.14 14.23 -24.28
N TYR A 543 -15.28 14.33 -22.96
CA TYR A 543 -16.46 14.96 -22.33
C TYR A 543 -16.51 16.48 -22.56
N VAL A 544 -15.36 17.15 -22.50
CA VAL A 544 -15.27 18.59 -22.74
C VAL A 544 -15.64 18.91 -24.19
N GLU A 545 -15.07 18.17 -25.15
CA GLU A 545 -15.36 18.30 -26.57
C GLU A 545 -16.83 18.00 -26.89
N ASP A 546 -17.39 16.94 -26.31
CA ASP A 546 -18.80 16.59 -26.47
C ASP A 546 -19.72 17.68 -25.91
N ALA A 547 -19.44 18.22 -24.73
CA ALA A 547 -20.23 19.30 -24.15
C ALA A 547 -20.20 20.57 -25.02
N VAL A 548 -19.03 20.98 -25.49
CA VAL A 548 -18.88 22.16 -26.37
C VAL A 548 -19.61 21.94 -27.69
N LYS A 549 -19.52 20.75 -28.28
CA LYS A 549 -20.26 20.39 -29.50
C LYS A 549 -21.78 20.51 -29.33
N HIS A 550 -22.29 20.25 -28.13
CA HIS A 550 -23.71 20.35 -27.81
C HIS A 550 -24.14 21.73 -27.26
N GLY A 551 -23.26 22.73 -27.32
CA GLY A 551 -23.59 24.12 -27.02
C GLY A 551 -23.10 24.64 -25.67
N ALA A 552 -22.37 23.83 -24.88
CA ALA A 552 -21.71 24.34 -23.68
C ALA A 552 -20.63 25.37 -24.07
N LYS A 553 -20.48 26.40 -23.24
CA LYS A 553 -19.48 27.44 -23.42
C LYS A 553 -18.26 27.11 -22.55
N LYS A 554 -17.09 27.01 -23.18
CA LYS A 554 -15.82 26.83 -22.46
C LYS A 554 -15.29 28.18 -21.99
N LEU A 555 -15.35 28.44 -20.69
CA LEU A 555 -14.87 29.70 -20.10
C LEU A 555 -13.35 29.71 -19.90
N TYR A 556 -12.77 28.55 -19.59
CA TYR A 556 -11.34 28.38 -19.39
C TYR A 556 -10.90 26.92 -19.57
N GLY A 557 -9.67 26.73 -20.04
CA GLY A 557 -8.90 25.48 -20.00
C GLY A 557 -9.53 24.29 -20.74
N GLY A 558 -9.29 23.08 -20.24
CA GLY A 558 -9.70 21.84 -20.89
C GLY A 558 -8.84 21.48 -22.10
N GLU A 559 -7.52 21.66 -21.99
CA GLU A 559 -6.52 21.26 -22.99
C GLU A 559 -5.41 20.40 -22.37
N LYS A 560 -4.71 19.60 -23.19
CA LYS A 560 -3.43 19.01 -22.79
C LYS A 560 -2.39 20.11 -22.57
N VAL A 561 -1.59 19.99 -21.53
CA VAL A 561 -0.53 20.93 -21.18
C VAL A 561 0.82 20.25 -21.34
N LYS A 562 1.82 20.97 -21.86
CA LYS A 562 3.22 20.50 -21.88
C LYS A 562 3.98 21.19 -20.76
N VAL A 563 4.52 20.41 -19.84
CA VAL A 563 5.37 20.91 -18.75
C VAL A 563 6.84 20.81 -19.20
N PRO A 564 7.62 21.90 -19.15
CA PRO A 564 9.03 21.86 -19.55
C PRO A 564 9.85 20.81 -18.78
N GLY A 565 10.58 19.97 -19.51
CA GLY A 565 11.36 18.86 -18.95
C GLY A 565 10.53 17.62 -18.57
N LEU A 566 9.21 17.67 -18.74
CA LEU A 566 8.25 16.60 -18.43
C LEU A 566 7.20 16.51 -19.56
N GLU A 567 7.61 16.72 -20.81
CA GLU A 567 6.70 16.86 -21.95
C GLU A 567 5.91 15.59 -22.29
N LYS A 568 6.37 14.43 -21.80
CA LYS A 568 5.71 13.14 -21.93
C LYS A 568 4.73 12.84 -20.78
N GLY A 569 4.73 13.65 -19.72
CA GLY A 569 3.82 13.46 -18.59
C GLY A 569 2.38 13.81 -18.95
N PHE A 570 1.46 13.35 -18.10
CA PHE A 570 0.03 13.38 -18.37
C PHE A 570 -0.60 14.64 -17.76
N TYR A 571 -0.51 15.79 -18.43
CA TYR A 571 -1.01 17.06 -17.89
C TYR A 571 -2.20 17.62 -18.68
N MET A 572 -3.15 18.20 -17.94
CA MET A 572 -4.33 18.88 -18.46
C MET A 572 -4.60 20.16 -17.68
N SER A 573 -5.06 21.21 -18.37
CA SER A 573 -5.55 22.44 -17.73
C SER A 573 -6.94 22.23 -17.08
N PRO A 574 -7.19 22.76 -15.88
CA PRO A 574 -8.53 22.79 -15.30
C PRO A 574 -9.54 23.44 -16.25
N CYS A 575 -10.74 22.87 -16.35
CA CYS A 575 -11.77 23.28 -17.29
C CYS A 575 -12.99 23.85 -16.56
N ILE A 576 -13.50 24.97 -17.04
CA ILE A 576 -14.76 25.56 -16.58
C ILE A 576 -15.71 25.62 -17.76
N LEU A 577 -16.85 24.95 -17.62
CA LEU A 577 -17.94 24.95 -18.59
C LEU A 577 -19.15 25.69 -18.04
N ASP A 578 -19.77 26.45 -18.91
CA ASP A 578 -21.02 27.18 -18.71
C ASP A 578 -22.02 26.80 -19.81
N ASN A 579 -23.28 27.24 -19.72
CA ASN A 579 -24.36 26.90 -20.63
C ASN A 579 -24.56 25.37 -20.79
N VAL A 580 -24.37 24.64 -19.71
CA VAL A 580 -24.49 23.18 -19.68
C VAL A 580 -25.95 22.77 -19.51
N GLN A 581 -26.44 21.94 -20.41
CA GLN A 581 -27.85 21.50 -20.43
C GLN A 581 -28.02 20.11 -19.79
N PRO A 582 -29.17 19.82 -19.15
CA PRO A 582 -29.41 18.52 -18.50
C PRO A 582 -29.34 17.29 -19.41
N SER A 583 -29.46 17.47 -20.73
CA SER A 583 -29.33 16.40 -21.73
C SER A 583 -27.87 16.07 -22.08
N MET A 584 -26.91 16.93 -21.72
CA MET A 584 -25.49 16.71 -22.02
C MET A 584 -24.92 15.60 -21.14
N ARG A 585 -24.04 14.79 -21.73
CA ARG A 585 -23.33 13.72 -21.00
C ARG A 585 -22.53 14.27 -19.82
N ALA A 586 -21.85 15.40 -20.01
CA ALA A 586 -21.12 16.08 -18.95
C ALA A 586 -22.00 16.41 -17.73
N TYR A 587 -23.31 16.68 -17.89
CA TYR A 587 -24.24 16.94 -16.79
C TYR A 587 -24.65 15.66 -16.04
N ARG A 588 -24.81 14.54 -16.74
CA ARG A 588 -25.37 13.28 -16.21
C ARG A 588 -24.31 12.30 -15.71
N GLU A 589 -23.18 12.23 -16.40
CA GLU A 589 -22.14 11.22 -16.20
C GLU A 589 -21.00 11.76 -15.32
N GLU A 590 -20.34 10.84 -14.61
CA GLU A 590 -19.10 11.12 -13.89
C GLU A 590 -17.95 11.30 -14.89
N ILE A 591 -17.35 12.50 -14.90
CA ILE A 591 -16.22 12.85 -15.77
C ILE A 591 -14.91 12.37 -15.14
N PHE A 592 -14.77 12.55 -13.81
CA PHE A 592 -13.61 12.17 -13.00
C PHE A 592 -12.29 12.85 -13.43
N GLY A 593 -12.36 14.12 -13.81
CA GLY A 593 -11.23 14.98 -14.14
C GLY A 593 -11.53 16.42 -13.73
N PRO A 594 -10.61 17.38 -13.99
CA PRO A 594 -10.70 18.73 -13.45
C PRO A 594 -11.67 19.59 -14.26
N VAL A 595 -12.96 19.23 -14.27
CA VAL A 595 -14.02 19.89 -15.08
C VAL A 595 -15.18 20.30 -14.19
N LEU A 596 -15.36 21.61 -14.05
CA LEU A 596 -16.44 22.24 -13.28
C LEU A 596 -17.54 22.73 -14.21
N LEU A 597 -18.81 22.47 -13.86
CA LEU A 597 -20.00 22.95 -14.59
C LEU A 597 -20.67 24.05 -13.76
N ILE A 598 -20.74 25.27 -14.29
CA ILE A 598 -21.51 26.37 -13.70
C ILE A 598 -22.94 26.28 -14.23
N ILE A 599 -23.91 26.28 -13.32
CA ILE A 599 -25.32 26.08 -13.64
C ILE A 599 -26.16 27.12 -12.87
N PRO A 600 -26.94 27.99 -13.53
CA PRO A 600 -27.78 28.96 -12.84
C PRO A 600 -29.00 28.32 -12.17
N PHE A 601 -29.46 28.93 -11.09
CA PHE A 601 -30.77 28.69 -10.46
C PHE A 601 -31.31 29.97 -9.81
N GLU A 602 -32.62 29.98 -9.51
CA GLU A 602 -33.30 31.08 -8.80
C GLU A 602 -34.16 30.57 -7.64
N ASP A 603 -34.87 29.45 -7.86
CA ASP A 603 -35.77 28.88 -6.87
C ASP A 603 -35.11 27.77 -6.04
N GLU A 604 -35.29 27.82 -4.73
CA GLU A 604 -34.68 26.88 -3.78
C GLU A 604 -35.23 25.44 -3.95
N GLU A 605 -36.51 25.29 -4.24
CA GLU A 605 -37.14 23.97 -4.42
C GLU A 605 -36.72 23.35 -5.75
N GLU A 606 -36.63 24.16 -6.81
CA GLU A 606 -36.16 23.75 -8.13
C GLU A 606 -34.70 23.27 -8.10
N VAL A 607 -33.80 24.03 -7.46
CA VAL A 607 -32.39 23.63 -7.36
C VAL A 607 -32.21 22.39 -6.49
N LEU A 608 -32.99 22.22 -5.44
CA LEU A 608 -32.96 21.01 -4.63
C LEU A 608 -33.35 19.78 -5.45
N ALA A 609 -34.42 19.90 -6.25
CA ALA A 609 -34.86 18.82 -7.13
C ALA A 609 -33.75 18.44 -8.14
N ARG A 610 -33.07 19.43 -8.74
CA ARG A 610 -31.99 19.23 -9.71
C ARG A 610 -30.67 18.75 -9.09
N ALA A 611 -30.38 19.15 -7.86
CA ALA A 611 -29.26 18.63 -7.09
C ALA A 611 -29.42 17.12 -6.88
N ASN A 612 -30.63 16.70 -6.49
CA ASN A 612 -31.03 15.30 -6.28
C ASN A 612 -31.34 14.53 -7.57
N GLU A 613 -31.43 15.18 -8.73
CA GLU A 613 -31.72 14.55 -10.03
C GLU A 613 -30.50 13.76 -10.55
N THR A 614 -30.23 12.63 -9.93
CA THR A 614 -29.13 11.73 -10.29
C THR A 614 -29.35 10.32 -9.75
N ASP A 615 -28.81 9.30 -10.43
CA ASP A 615 -28.82 7.92 -9.92
C ASP A 615 -27.78 7.70 -8.79
N TYR A 616 -26.85 8.64 -8.62
CA TYR A 616 -25.82 8.63 -7.61
C TYR A 616 -26.33 9.16 -6.25
N GLY A 617 -25.45 9.18 -5.25
CA GLY A 617 -25.78 9.71 -3.92
C GLY A 617 -24.57 9.77 -2.99
N LEU A 618 -23.38 10.08 -3.50
CA LEU A 618 -22.15 10.05 -2.70
C LEU A 618 -22.00 11.30 -1.83
N ALA A 619 -21.94 12.48 -2.46
CA ALA A 619 -21.76 13.73 -1.76
C ALA A 619 -22.68 14.84 -2.31
N ALA A 620 -22.88 15.88 -1.51
CA ALA A 620 -23.48 17.14 -1.90
C ALA A 620 -22.94 18.26 -1.01
N GLY A 621 -23.14 19.52 -1.39
CA GLY A 621 -22.81 20.64 -0.54
C GLY A 621 -23.66 21.88 -0.78
N VAL A 622 -23.67 22.75 0.22
CA VAL A 622 -24.43 24.00 0.21
C VAL A 622 -23.61 25.14 0.83
N PHE A 623 -23.63 26.30 0.18
CA PHE A 623 -23.04 27.55 0.66
C PHE A 623 -24.14 28.58 0.86
N THR A 624 -24.28 29.07 2.10
CA THR A 624 -25.27 30.05 2.54
C THR A 624 -24.91 30.54 3.95
N THR A 625 -25.25 31.79 4.29
CA THR A 625 -25.06 32.33 5.65
C THR A 625 -26.32 32.18 6.51
N ASP A 626 -27.47 31.89 5.89
CA ASP A 626 -28.70 31.51 6.59
C ASP A 626 -28.59 30.11 7.21
N LEU A 627 -28.49 30.07 8.54
CA LEU A 627 -28.39 28.83 9.32
C LEU A 627 -29.60 27.91 9.18
N LYS A 628 -30.81 28.47 9.07
CA LYS A 628 -32.03 27.69 8.91
C LYS A 628 -31.99 26.99 7.55
N ARG A 629 -31.71 27.75 6.48
CA ARG A 629 -31.55 27.22 5.12
C ARG A 629 -30.46 26.15 5.09
N ALA A 630 -29.28 26.44 5.63
CA ALA A 630 -28.17 25.50 5.69
C ALA A 630 -28.60 24.13 6.26
N HIS A 631 -29.24 24.13 7.43
CA HIS A 631 -29.69 22.90 8.08
C HIS A 631 -30.85 22.22 7.34
N THR A 632 -31.87 22.97 6.91
CA THR A 632 -33.05 22.36 6.25
C THR A 632 -32.71 21.84 4.86
N PHE A 633 -31.88 22.56 4.10
CA PHE A 633 -31.44 22.17 2.77
C PHE A 633 -30.51 20.96 2.85
N ALA A 634 -29.53 20.97 3.77
CA ALA A 634 -28.63 19.83 3.98
C ALA A 634 -29.38 18.52 4.28
N ASN A 635 -30.41 18.56 5.13
CA ASN A 635 -31.22 17.39 5.47
C ASN A 635 -32.05 16.84 4.30
N ARG A 636 -32.27 17.64 3.25
CA ARG A 636 -33.07 17.28 2.07
C ARG A 636 -32.21 16.83 0.88
N LEU A 637 -30.90 17.02 0.94
CA LEU A 637 -29.96 16.52 -0.06
C LEU A 637 -29.83 15.00 0.06
N ALA A 638 -30.02 14.29 -1.05
CA ALA A 638 -29.99 12.83 -1.13
C ALA A 638 -28.55 12.32 -1.34
N ALA A 639 -27.68 12.54 -0.35
CA ALA A 639 -26.30 12.09 -0.38
C ALA A 639 -25.86 11.53 0.98
N GLY A 640 -24.86 10.64 0.96
CA GLY A 640 -24.30 10.10 2.19
C GLY A 640 -23.32 11.03 2.90
N ASN A 641 -22.77 12.04 2.20
CA ASN A 641 -21.92 13.09 2.76
C ASN A 641 -22.46 14.46 2.33
N VAL A 642 -22.77 15.34 3.28
CA VAL A 642 -23.27 16.69 2.97
C VAL A 642 -22.38 17.73 3.64
N TYR A 643 -21.81 18.63 2.83
CA TYR A 643 -20.92 19.69 3.28
C TYR A 643 -21.65 21.03 3.33
N VAL A 644 -21.49 21.78 4.43
CA VAL A 644 -22.10 23.10 4.60
C VAL A 644 -20.98 24.12 4.78
N ASN A 645 -20.89 25.08 3.86
CA ASN A 645 -19.84 26.12 3.83
C ASN A 645 -18.40 25.57 3.82
N THR A 646 -18.24 24.35 3.27
CA THR A 646 -16.97 23.66 3.06
C THR A 646 -17.16 22.60 1.96
N PHE A 647 -16.10 21.91 1.54
CA PHE A 647 -16.21 20.76 0.65
C PHE A 647 -15.00 19.82 0.76
N ASN A 648 -15.23 18.52 0.55
CA ASN A 648 -14.20 17.46 0.57
C ASN A 648 -13.43 17.30 1.89
N ASP A 649 -13.96 17.83 3.00
CA ASP A 649 -13.43 17.51 4.33
C ASP A 649 -13.59 16.00 4.59
N VAL A 650 -12.50 15.34 4.96
CA VAL A 650 -12.54 13.92 5.31
C VAL A 650 -11.87 13.70 6.65
N SER A 651 -12.53 12.90 7.48
CA SER A 651 -12.11 12.62 8.85
C SER A 651 -12.35 11.14 9.14
N PRO A 652 -11.37 10.41 9.73
CA PRO A 652 -11.58 9.01 10.11
C PRO A 652 -12.66 8.86 11.20
N TRP A 653 -13.08 9.95 11.83
CA TRP A 653 -14.09 9.98 12.88
C TRP A 653 -15.53 9.97 12.33
N VAL A 654 -15.72 10.37 11.08
CA VAL A 654 -17.04 10.50 10.44
C VAL A 654 -17.21 9.39 9.39
N PRO A 655 -18.31 8.62 9.41
CA PRO A 655 -18.56 7.63 8.37
C PRO A 655 -18.62 8.27 6.99
N PHE A 656 -17.96 7.65 6.03
CA PHE A 656 -17.97 8.06 4.63
C PHE A 656 -18.63 6.97 3.79
N GLY A 657 -19.59 7.36 2.95
CA GLY A 657 -20.06 6.50 1.89
C GLY A 657 -21.32 6.94 1.17
N GLY A 658 -21.72 6.21 0.14
CA GLY A 658 -22.82 6.60 -0.76
C GLY A 658 -24.22 6.15 -0.37
N TYR A 659 -25.20 6.74 -1.06
CA TYR A 659 -26.56 6.22 -1.28
C TYR A 659 -26.73 5.77 -2.75
N ASN A 660 -27.83 5.08 -3.05
CA ASN A 660 -28.23 4.72 -4.41
C ASN A 660 -27.13 3.97 -5.20
N GLN A 661 -26.85 4.36 -6.45
CA GLN A 661 -25.80 3.74 -7.26
C GLN A 661 -24.38 4.12 -6.80
N SER A 662 -24.21 5.06 -5.88
CA SER A 662 -22.89 5.35 -5.26
C SER A 662 -22.47 4.28 -4.25
N GLY A 663 -23.31 3.28 -4.01
CA GLY A 663 -22.96 2.07 -3.27
C GLY A 663 -23.58 2.00 -1.89
N TYR A 664 -23.06 1.09 -1.05
CA TYR A 664 -23.60 0.78 0.26
C TYR A 664 -22.53 0.25 1.22
N GLY A 665 -22.83 0.40 2.50
CA GLY A 665 -21.86 0.29 3.58
C GLY A 665 -21.13 1.61 3.81
N ARG A 666 -20.28 1.66 4.84
CA ARG A 666 -19.51 2.85 5.20
C ARG A 666 -18.06 2.49 5.46
N GLU A 667 -17.17 3.35 4.98
CA GLU A 667 -15.79 3.46 5.44
C GLU A 667 -15.73 4.48 6.58
N ASN A 668 -14.64 4.50 7.35
CA ASN A 668 -14.42 5.41 8.49
C ASN A 668 -15.49 5.34 9.59
N GLY A 669 -15.22 6.04 10.68
CA GLY A 669 -16.08 6.13 11.85
C GLY A 669 -16.35 4.77 12.50
N GLN A 670 -17.26 4.79 13.48
CA GLN A 670 -17.68 3.56 14.15
C GLN A 670 -18.50 2.64 13.24
N ALA A 671 -19.17 3.19 12.22
CA ALA A 671 -19.98 2.43 11.27
C ALA A 671 -19.14 1.39 10.49
N ALA A 672 -17.88 1.70 10.14
CA ALA A 672 -17.00 0.75 9.49
C ALA A 672 -16.81 -0.55 10.29
N ILE A 673 -16.79 -0.48 11.62
CA ILE A 673 -16.64 -1.66 12.50
C ILE A 673 -17.77 -2.67 12.27
N GLU A 674 -18.99 -2.20 11.99
CA GLU A 674 -20.14 -3.05 11.70
C GLU A 674 -19.96 -3.86 10.43
N HIS A 675 -19.23 -3.31 9.46
CA HIS A 675 -18.93 -3.98 8.20
C HIS A 675 -17.74 -4.93 8.26
N TYR A 676 -16.91 -4.84 9.30
CA TYR A 676 -15.72 -5.69 9.49
C TYR A 676 -15.84 -6.65 10.67
N SER A 677 -17.03 -6.78 11.26
CA SER A 677 -17.31 -7.71 12.35
C SER A 677 -18.72 -8.27 12.27
N GLN A 678 -19.02 -9.26 13.12
CA GLN A 678 -20.34 -9.85 13.24
C GLN A 678 -20.74 -10.00 14.71
N LEU A 679 -22.05 -9.92 14.99
CA LEU A 679 -22.59 -10.15 16.32
C LEU A 679 -22.96 -11.62 16.49
N LYS A 680 -22.49 -12.22 17.58
CA LYS A 680 -22.96 -13.52 18.09
C LYS A 680 -23.85 -13.27 19.30
N SER A 681 -25.12 -13.61 19.21
CA SER A 681 -26.06 -13.58 20.34
C SER A 681 -25.97 -14.88 21.13
N ILE A 682 -25.78 -14.77 22.45
CA ILE A 682 -25.70 -15.90 23.38
C ILE A 682 -26.83 -15.74 24.38
N PHE A 683 -27.72 -16.74 24.41
CA PHE A 683 -28.87 -16.81 25.31
C PHE A 683 -28.52 -17.69 26.50
N MET A 684 -28.68 -17.14 27.69
CA MET A 684 -28.35 -17.80 28.95
C MET A 684 -29.64 -18.06 29.73
N ASN A 685 -29.79 -19.28 30.21
CA ASN A 685 -30.71 -19.63 31.28
C ASN A 685 -29.88 -20.24 32.40
N VAL A 686 -29.70 -19.49 33.49
CA VAL A 686 -28.88 -19.92 34.64
C VAL A 686 -29.69 -20.61 35.73
N SER A 687 -31.02 -20.73 35.58
CA SER A 687 -31.90 -21.37 36.57
C SER A 687 -31.66 -22.88 36.74
N GLY A 688 -31.00 -23.52 35.77
CA GLY A 688 -30.85 -24.98 35.71
C GLY A 688 -32.15 -25.74 35.42
N LYS A 689 -33.24 -25.02 35.11
CA LYS A 689 -34.55 -25.60 34.78
C LYS A 689 -35.00 -25.15 33.39
N LEU A 690 -35.55 -26.09 32.63
CA LEU A 690 -36.20 -25.80 31.36
C LEU A 690 -37.53 -26.56 31.35
N ASP A 691 -38.64 -25.82 31.32
CA ASP A 691 -39.97 -26.44 31.33
C ASP A 691 -40.17 -27.25 30.06
N ASN A 692 -40.85 -28.40 30.19
CA ASN A 692 -41.24 -29.20 29.04
C ASN A 692 -42.30 -28.40 28.24
N PRO A 693 -42.02 -27.98 26.99
CA PRO A 693 -42.97 -27.22 26.20
C PRO A 693 -44.13 -28.08 25.67
N PHE A 694 -44.07 -29.40 25.88
CA PHE A 694 -45.12 -30.34 25.48
C PHE A 694 -46.00 -30.70 26.68
N PRO A 695 -47.33 -30.71 26.52
CA PRO A 695 -48.24 -31.10 27.58
C PRO A 695 -47.94 -32.53 28.06
N SER A 696 -47.99 -32.73 29.36
CA SER A 696 -48.00 -34.08 29.96
C SER A 696 -49.36 -34.70 29.67
N ASN A 697 -49.39 -35.92 29.10
CA ASN A 697 -50.64 -36.70 29.02
C ASN A 697 -51.15 -37.07 30.42
#